data_AF-A0A3N4IM77-F1
#
_entry.id   AF-A0A3N4IM77-F1
#
_cell.length_a   1.000
_cell.length_b   1.000
_cell.length_c   1.000
_cell.angle_alpha   90.00
_cell.angle_beta   90.00
_cell.angle_gamma   90.00
#
_symmetry.space_group_name_H-M   'P 1'
#
loop_
_entity.id
_entity.type
_entity.pdbx_description
1 polymer ?
#
loop_
_entity_poly.entity_id
_entity_poly.type
_entity_poly.pdbx_seq_one_letter_code
_entity_poly.pdbx_strand_id
1 'polypeptide(L)'
;MVDPTNTAIAAPPRELAKAIVQSTLDGVYPESDQVALSDLDYSSLPTILNTLKEKRNDLTDEVIQTSRNNGPEIESWIGHLSRLKQDIEASKVRARSILQANDQTKPLEDALQNARYHRDFLKKEVDYSGNLLAILVKLKDIKEAFNAVEESLNSGELVQAIEKLEVADAEVNAIRSWEDSIFAVHLLRVKGDQIRAKIERFVEEGAEELVNIRKESGLGVIYITERVRVDGVPVEVSGKEIVEAMMKLGTFESEVAAWSRRIERRFLKRVLKKDGKAYRFVQEGDAVRLRPVSDIHVDDLLNDLRMLLDFLNTRLPSCTTNSIARALTSTIESGLTEEFLPPRLPTGLEEVKQFEAIVRSAEGFAQYITASGWATSENHLSEWCKRAGKVWLTKRKADILNAARTEIREGVQNMIVVEEEYLEDKESDLEGFDESWEADWALQESDKEGHRQETEKAKPSKPDNHLLPELGEEDDVSGWGLGDDLGLDDDEESEEKPQAKERRPSTTGGEDEWGAWGEDLDLDDIDVQEEPKKPVQAVQTSSPKTSKKQAHAPVPRSTIQMFTATSASQGLFEVIQNVLAEAKELKTNPSYQSTSIASAAATLNSLPNLIISTFRALSSIYYQGTLSSPMLLCNDIRNLLRLLNPLAEEVPSLKSSITSLESLSKRTYNQTITAEKTVLHDLLDSAQGFQYCTTSPNMEACRDAIDTITGRLQSIETQFRSVLPPSVYKQAFIDTLLASVAERLTNDILDIEDVSEDESHTLADMIGELEDTFSHLEEQNKTRDWGRMIALRKMLNGTMAEIMAMLNEGMLEDWDAAELKDVIRALFADSDMRRWVMEQIDHWGRNKVGGHG
;
A
#
# COMPACT_ATOMS: atom_id res chain seq x y z
N MET A 1 -1.24 112.60 171.42
CA MET A 1 -1.93 111.96 172.55
C MET A 1 -2.17 110.51 172.15
N VAL A 2 -1.57 109.51 172.80
CA VAL A 2 -0.64 109.55 173.95
C VAL A 2 0.48 108.51 173.74
N ASP A 3 1.64 108.81 174.33
CA ASP A 3 2.72 107.93 174.84
C ASP A 3 2.34 106.51 175.35
N PRO A 4 3.30 105.63 175.72
CA PRO A 4 4.73 105.55 175.35
C PRO A 4 5.28 104.10 175.16
N THR A 5 6.60 104.02 174.93
CA THR A 5 7.59 102.97 175.34
C THR A 5 7.11 101.64 175.94
N ASN A 6 7.63 100.52 175.39
CA ASN A 6 8.43 99.55 176.19
C ASN A 6 9.41 98.76 175.30
N THR A 7 10.33 97.99 175.89
CA THR A 7 11.48 97.37 175.18
C THR A 7 11.45 95.84 175.09
N ALA A 8 11.92 95.29 173.94
CA ALA A 8 12.98 94.26 173.81
C ALA A 8 12.68 93.04 172.88
N ILE A 9 13.77 92.47 172.36
CA ILE A 9 13.95 91.21 171.58
C ILE A 9 13.76 91.35 170.04
N ALA A 10 14.84 91.09 169.29
CA ALA A 10 14.87 91.03 167.82
C ALA A 10 15.98 90.08 167.30
N ALA A 11 15.78 89.45 166.14
CA ALA A 11 16.55 88.33 165.59
C ALA A 11 17.75 88.70 164.68
N PRO A 12 18.70 87.78 164.39
CA PRO A 12 19.91 88.09 163.63
C PRO A 12 19.66 88.39 162.13
N PRO A 13 20.38 89.37 161.52
CA PRO A 13 20.13 89.85 160.16
C PRO A 13 20.09 88.80 159.03
N ARG A 14 20.82 87.69 159.19
CA ARG A 14 21.00 86.68 158.13
C ARG A 14 19.83 85.68 158.05
N GLU A 15 18.98 85.63 159.06
CA GLU A 15 17.78 84.78 159.10
C GLU A 15 16.56 85.55 158.58
N LEU A 16 16.42 86.82 158.98
CA LEU A 16 15.52 87.81 158.35
C LEU A 16 15.69 87.85 156.82
N ALA A 17 16.94 87.90 156.33
CA ALA A 17 17.25 87.86 154.90
C ALA A 17 16.72 86.62 154.18
N LYS A 18 16.80 85.43 154.80
CA LYS A 18 16.27 84.19 154.22
C LYS A 18 14.74 84.15 154.23
N ALA A 19 14.13 84.51 155.36
CA ALA A 19 12.68 84.52 155.54
C ALA A 19 12.00 85.42 154.50
N ILE A 20 12.55 86.60 154.25
CA ILE A 20 12.05 87.54 153.23
C ILE A 20 12.16 86.93 151.81
N VAL A 21 13.31 86.33 151.46
CA VAL A 21 13.48 85.69 150.14
C VAL A 21 12.50 84.53 149.92
N GLN A 22 12.32 83.64 150.90
CA GLN A 22 11.36 82.53 150.79
C GLN A 22 9.92 83.02 150.71
N SER A 23 9.55 84.04 151.48
CA SER A 23 8.21 84.65 151.40
C SER A 23 7.93 85.24 150.00
N THR A 24 8.93 85.85 149.35
CA THR A 24 8.79 86.41 147.98
C THR A 24 8.79 85.38 146.84
N LEU A 25 9.20 84.13 147.10
CA LEU A 25 9.26 83.07 146.08
C LEU A 25 8.13 82.06 146.24
N ASP A 26 7.95 81.55 147.46
CA ASP A 26 7.08 80.42 147.77
C ASP A 26 5.78 80.83 148.49
N GLY A 27 5.65 82.11 148.87
CA GLY A 27 4.48 82.65 149.59
C GLY A 27 4.36 82.22 151.06
N VAL A 28 5.40 81.57 151.61
CA VAL A 28 5.39 80.99 152.97
C VAL A 28 5.61 82.08 154.04
N TYR A 29 4.95 81.92 155.19
CA TYR A 29 5.08 82.78 156.37
C TYR A 29 6.19 82.25 157.31
N PRO A 30 6.97 83.09 158.02
CA PRO A 30 8.05 82.60 158.88
C PRO A 30 7.54 81.77 160.08
N GLU A 31 8.03 80.54 160.25
CA GLU A 31 7.68 79.63 161.34
C GLU A 31 8.35 79.97 162.70
N SER A 32 8.98 81.15 162.82
CA SER A 32 9.71 81.57 164.02
C SER A 32 9.19 82.90 164.55
N ASP A 33 8.55 82.88 165.72
CA ASP A 33 8.06 84.08 166.42
C ASP A 33 9.16 85.10 166.68
N GLN A 34 10.42 84.65 166.86
CA GLN A 34 11.57 85.55 167.01
C GLN A 34 11.89 86.36 165.75
N VAL A 35 11.45 85.91 164.57
CA VAL A 35 11.66 86.58 163.28
C VAL A 35 10.38 87.31 162.82
N ALA A 36 9.20 86.84 163.24
CA ALA A 36 7.92 87.48 162.93
C ALA A 36 7.65 88.77 163.73
N LEU A 37 8.24 88.92 164.92
CA LEU A 37 8.05 90.07 165.82
C LEU A 37 9.34 90.85 166.11
N SER A 38 10.43 90.57 165.39
CA SER A 38 11.68 91.33 165.49
C SER A 38 11.62 92.67 164.73
N ASP A 39 11.91 93.77 165.42
CA ASP A 39 12.13 95.07 164.79
C ASP A 39 13.30 95.02 163.79
N LEU A 40 13.07 95.55 162.59
CA LEU A 40 14.05 95.62 161.50
C LEU A 40 15.07 96.75 161.74
N ASP A 41 16.13 96.45 162.50
CA ASP A 41 17.23 97.40 162.70
C ASP A 41 17.97 97.74 161.38
N TYR A 42 18.42 98.99 161.29
CA TYR A 42 19.04 99.60 160.12
C TYR A 42 20.34 98.89 159.69
N SER A 43 21.01 98.16 160.59
CA SER A 43 22.19 97.33 160.26
C SER A 43 21.87 96.10 159.40
N SER A 44 20.62 95.63 159.39
CA SER A 44 20.23 94.38 158.71
C SER A 44 19.97 94.56 157.21
N LEU A 45 19.42 95.71 156.82
CA LEU A 45 18.95 96.06 155.48
C LEU A 45 19.92 95.73 154.32
N PRO A 46 21.23 96.05 154.38
CA PRO A 46 22.16 95.78 153.29
C PRO A 46 22.31 94.28 152.96
N THR A 47 22.17 93.41 153.97
CA THR A 47 22.31 91.95 153.83
C THR A 47 21.10 91.35 153.11
N ILE A 48 19.90 91.80 153.50
CA ILE A 48 18.62 91.42 152.90
C ILE A 48 18.57 91.84 151.43
N LEU A 49 19.00 93.06 151.13
CA LEU A 49 18.92 93.63 149.78
C LEU A 49 19.90 93.00 148.78
N ASN A 50 21.02 92.44 149.24
CA ASN A 50 21.95 91.69 148.39
C ASN A 50 21.45 90.27 148.10
N THR A 51 20.92 89.55 149.10
CA THR A 51 20.40 88.18 148.90
C THR A 51 19.20 88.13 147.95
N LEU A 52 18.32 89.15 147.99
CA LEU A 52 17.26 89.32 146.98
C LEU A 52 17.80 89.59 145.56
N LYS A 53 18.92 90.30 145.42
CA LYS A 53 19.55 90.59 144.12
C LYS A 53 20.19 89.36 143.49
N GLU A 54 20.86 88.52 144.28
CA GLU A 54 21.40 87.23 143.81
C GLU A 54 20.25 86.36 143.29
N LYS A 55 19.24 86.08 144.13
CA LYS A 55 18.18 85.12 143.77
C LYS A 55 17.28 85.57 142.62
N ARG A 56 17.14 86.88 142.40
CA ARG A 56 16.50 87.46 141.20
C ARG A 56 17.28 87.13 139.92
N ASN A 57 18.62 87.19 139.96
CA ASN A 57 19.45 86.96 138.77
C ASN A 57 19.39 85.49 138.34
N ASP A 58 19.49 84.56 139.30
CA ASP A 58 19.38 83.12 139.06
C ASP A 58 18.11 82.76 138.26
N LEU A 59 16.96 83.33 138.66
CA LEU A 59 15.67 83.09 137.99
C LEU A 59 15.60 83.66 136.56
N THR A 60 16.24 84.81 136.30
CA THR A 60 16.34 85.32 134.93
C THR A 60 17.18 84.41 134.03
N ASP A 61 18.25 83.81 134.55
CA ASP A 61 19.11 82.92 133.77
C ASP A 61 18.42 81.57 133.49
N GLU A 62 17.66 81.02 134.45
CA GLU A 62 16.86 79.80 134.28
C GLU A 62 15.81 79.93 133.18
N VAL A 63 14.99 81.01 133.21
CA VAL A 63 13.97 81.27 132.18
C VAL A 63 14.59 81.49 130.80
N ILE A 64 15.77 82.10 130.73
CA ILE A 64 16.52 82.27 129.47
C ILE A 64 17.04 80.92 128.93
N GLN A 65 17.40 79.96 129.79
CA GLN A 65 17.75 78.60 129.35
C GLN A 65 16.52 77.84 128.81
N THR A 66 15.40 77.81 129.54
CA THR A 66 14.20 77.07 129.08
C THR A 66 13.67 77.61 127.75
N SER A 67 13.69 78.94 127.58
CA SER A 67 13.31 79.60 126.32
C SER A 67 14.21 79.19 125.14
N ARG A 68 15.54 79.15 125.34
CA ARG A 68 16.52 78.77 124.31
C ARG A 68 16.43 77.31 123.89
N ASN A 69 16.05 76.40 124.79
CA ASN A 69 16.01 74.97 124.50
C ASN A 69 14.85 74.56 123.59
N ASN A 70 13.68 75.23 123.68
CA ASN A 70 12.47 74.82 122.96
C ASN A 70 12.21 75.57 121.64
N GLY A 71 12.96 76.63 121.34
CA GLY A 71 12.86 77.38 120.07
C GLY A 71 13.01 76.54 118.78
N PRO A 72 14.04 75.70 118.61
CA PRO A 72 14.39 75.14 117.29
C PRO A 72 13.38 74.10 116.75
N GLU A 73 12.65 73.38 117.61
CA GLU A 73 11.64 72.44 117.12
C GLU A 73 10.45 73.16 116.48
N ILE A 74 9.91 74.20 117.13
CA ILE A 74 8.70 74.90 116.66
C ILE A 74 8.96 75.59 115.31
N GLU A 75 10.13 76.22 115.14
CA GLU A 75 10.52 76.81 113.86
C GLU A 75 10.69 75.77 112.75
N SER A 76 11.17 74.55 113.07
CA SER A 76 11.28 73.48 112.08
C SER A 76 9.91 73.02 111.54
N TRP A 77 8.90 72.92 112.39
CA TRP A 77 7.54 72.53 111.98
C TRP A 77 6.87 73.61 111.11
N ILE A 78 7.04 74.89 111.46
CA ILE A 78 6.56 76.02 110.64
C ILE A 78 7.27 76.04 109.27
N GLY A 79 8.58 75.75 109.25
CA GLY A 79 9.36 75.58 108.01
C GLY A 79 8.85 74.43 107.13
N HIS A 80 8.54 73.27 107.71
CA HIS A 80 8.01 72.12 106.98
C HIS A 80 6.61 72.35 106.42
N LEU A 81 5.70 72.95 107.20
CA LEU A 81 4.32 73.21 106.76
C LEU A 81 4.28 74.30 105.66
N SER A 82 5.17 75.30 105.75
CA SER A 82 5.36 76.32 104.71
C SER A 82 5.92 75.72 103.41
N ARG A 83 6.94 74.85 103.49
CA ARG A 83 7.48 74.11 102.33
C ARG A 83 6.40 73.26 101.66
N LEU A 84 5.65 72.47 102.43
CA LEU A 84 4.60 71.59 101.88
C LEU A 84 3.53 72.39 101.10
N LYS A 85 3.11 73.56 101.60
CA LYS A 85 2.20 74.44 100.85
C LYS A 85 2.84 74.93 99.55
N GLN A 86 4.08 75.41 99.61
CA GLN A 86 4.84 75.90 98.46
C GLN A 86 5.02 74.81 97.39
N ASP A 87 5.29 73.56 97.79
CA ASP A 87 5.40 72.40 96.91
C ASP A 87 4.06 72.01 96.27
N ILE A 88 2.93 72.13 96.98
CA ILE A 88 1.59 71.90 96.43
C ILE A 88 1.23 72.96 95.37
N GLU A 89 1.59 74.22 95.58
CA GLU A 89 1.39 75.28 94.59
C GLU A 89 2.35 75.14 93.41
N ALA A 90 3.63 74.81 93.64
CA ALA A 90 4.60 74.50 92.58
C ALA A 90 4.26 73.21 91.80
N SER A 91 3.54 72.27 92.41
CA SER A 91 2.98 71.08 91.77
C SER A 91 1.81 71.45 90.85
N LYS A 92 0.85 72.26 91.33
CA LYS A 92 -0.28 72.76 90.51
C LYS A 92 0.18 73.63 89.34
N VAL A 93 1.22 74.45 89.53
CA VAL A 93 1.84 75.23 88.44
C VAL A 93 2.51 74.30 87.42
N ARG A 94 3.28 73.29 87.84
CA ARG A 94 3.87 72.29 86.93
C ARG A 94 2.81 71.48 86.18
N ALA A 95 1.74 71.05 86.83
CA ALA A 95 0.64 70.34 86.17
C ALA A 95 -0.02 71.20 85.07
N ARG A 96 -0.20 72.50 85.33
CA ARG A 96 -0.70 73.46 84.33
C ARG A 96 0.30 73.70 83.20
N SER A 97 1.60 73.84 83.47
CA SER A 97 2.61 74.02 82.42
C SER A 97 2.78 72.75 81.57
N ILE A 98 2.62 71.56 82.15
CA ILE A 98 2.60 70.29 81.41
C ILE A 98 1.37 70.21 80.49
N LEU A 99 0.17 70.55 80.98
CA LEU A 99 -1.02 70.61 80.13
C LEU A 99 -0.89 71.66 79.02
N GLN A 100 -0.38 72.86 79.34
CA GLN A 100 -0.19 73.92 78.36
C GLN A 100 0.89 73.58 77.32
N ALA A 101 1.95 72.85 77.71
CA ALA A 101 2.92 72.29 76.77
C ALA A 101 2.29 71.18 75.90
N ASN A 102 1.43 70.33 76.47
CA ASN A 102 0.72 69.27 75.73
C ASN A 102 -0.32 69.84 74.74
N ASP A 103 -0.97 70.96 75.07
CA ASP A 103 -1.83 71.69 74.13
C ASP A 103 -1.01 72.43 73.04
N GLN A 104 0.26 72.74 73.30
CA GLN A 104 1.21 73.22 72.29
C GLN A 104 1.82 72.09 71.43
N THR A 105 1.90 70.85 71.93
CA THR A 105 2.36 69.72 71.11
C THR A 105 1.30 69.20 70.15
N LYS A 106 0.00 69.27 70.45
CA LYS A 106 -1.08 68.86 69.53
C LYS A 106 -0.92 69.43 68.09
N PRO A 107 -0.81 70.75 67.87
CA PRO A 107 -0.61 71.27 66.51
C PRO A 107 0.74 70.89 65.89
N LEU A 108 1.75 70.54 66.71
CA LEU A 108 3.02 69.99 66.23
C LEU A 108 2.88 68.51 65.84
N GLU A 109 2.04 67.73 66.53
CA GLU A 109 1.69 66.35 66.18
C GLU A 109 0.85 66.31 64.90
N ASP A 110 -0.14 67.19 64.76
CA ASP A 110 -0.91 67.36 63.51
C ASP A 110 0.00 67.80 62.35
N ALA A 111 0.90 68.76 62.56
CA ALA A 111 1.87 69.17 61.55
C ALA A 111 2.86 68.04 61.19
N LEU A 112 3.30 67.25 62.17
CA LEU A 112 4.18 66.10 61.98
C LEU A 112 3.47 64.93 61.29
N GLN A 113 2.17 64.72 61.52
CA GLN A 113 1.37 63.72 60.82
C GLN A 113 1.07 64.16 59.38
N ASN A 114 0.77 65.43 59.14
CA ASN A 114 0.69 65.99 57.79
C ASN A 114 2.04 65.91 57.05
N ALA A 115 3.16 66.19 57.72
CA ALA A 115 4.49 66.02 57.15
C ALA A 115 4.83 64.55 56.86
N ARG A 116 4.35 63.59 57.67
CA ARG A 116 4.44 62.15 57.37
C ARG A 116 3.61 61.78 56.14
N TYR A 117 2.36 62.22 56.03
CA TYR A 117 1.56 61.98 54.83
C TYR A 117 2.19 62.59 53.58
N HIS A 118 2.73 63.81 53.67
CA HIS A 118 3.43 64.45 52.55
C HIS A 118 4.74 63.72 52.19
N ARG A 119 5.52 63.28 53.17
CA ARG A 119 6.70 62.42 52.96
C ARG A 119 6.32 61.11 52.28
N ASP A 120 5.23 60.47 52.70
CA ASP A 120 4.82 59.16 52.20
C ASP A 120 4.15 59.27 50.82
N PHE A 121 3.54 60.41 50.50
CA PHE A 121 3.14 60.78 49.15
C PHE A 121 4.36 61.05 48.25
N LEU A 122 5.29 61.92 48.67
CA LEU A 122 6.53 62.19 47.94
C LEU A 122 7.38 60.94 47.73
N LYS A 123 7.40 60.01 48.71
CA LYS A 123 8.07 58.72 48.54
C LYS A 123 7.39 57.90 47.44
N LYS A 124 6.06 57.79 47.44
CA LYS A 124 5.34 57.10 46.34
C LYS A 124 5.59 57.75 44.98
N GLU A 125 5.70 59.07 44.92
CA GLU A 125 6.00 59.81 43.69
C GLU A 125 7.45 59.58 43.21
N VAL A 126 8.42 59.48 44.14
CA VAL A 126 9.81 59.10 43.85
C VAL A 126 9.92 57.64 43.43
N ASP A 127 9.22 56.74 44.11
CA ASP A 127 9.15 55.31 43.76
C ASP A 127 8.48 55.14 42.38
N TYR A 128 7.41 55.89 42.08
CA TYR A 128 6.72 55.89 40.77
C TYR A 128 7.58 56.46 39.64
N SER A 129 8.16 57.65 39.82
CA SER A 129 9.03 58.27 38.81
C SER A 129 10.33 57.49 38.60
N GLY A 130 10.88 56.85 39.64
CA GLY A 130 11.99 55.91 39.53
C GLY A 130 11.63 54.67 38.69
N ASN A 131 10.46 54.06 38.94
CA ASN A 131 9.95 52.95 38.13
C ASN A 131 9.71 53.37 36.67
N LEU A 132 9.10 54.54 36.43
CA LEU A 132 8.88 55.07 35.08
C LEU A 132 10.20 55.30 34.33
N LEU A 133 11.22 55.84 35.00
CA LEU A 133 12.54 56.04 34.41
C LEU A 133 13.21 54.70 34.08
N ALA A 134 13.12 53.70 34.96
CA ALA A 134 13.62 52.35 34.70
C ALA A 134 12.92 51.66 33.51
N ILE A 135 11.60 51.87 33.35
CA ILE A 135 10.84 51.41 32.18
C ILE A 135 11.33 52.11 30.91
N LEU A 136 11.48 53.44 30.93
CA LEU A 136 11.94 54.22 29.77
C LEU A 136 13.38 53.88 29.34
N VAL A 137 14.26 53.54 30.29
CA VAL A 137 15.60 53.02 29.99
C VAL A 137 15.50 51.68 29.27
N LYS A 138 14.79 50.68 29.82
CA LYS A 138 14.60 49.39 29.15
C LYS A 138 13.97 49.51 27.75
N LEU A 139 12.98 50.39 27.58
CA LEU A 139 12.37 50.65 26.27
C LEU A 139 13.34 51.29 25.25
N LYS A 140 14.30 52.09 25.73
CA LYS A 140 15.40 52.63 24.91
C LYS A 140 16.40 51.52 24.55
N ASP A 141 16.79 50.70 25.51
CA ASP A 141 17.82 49.67 25.33
C ASP A 141 17.34 48.59 24.33
N ILE A 142 16.09 48.12 24.47
CA ILE A 142 15.44 47.22 23.48
C ILE A 142 15.36 47.86 22.08
N LYS A 143 15.10 49.17 22.00
CA LYS A 143 15.11 49.87 20.70
C LYS A 143 16.51 49.93 20.10
N GLU A 144 17.55 50.10 20.92
CA GLU A 144 18.94 50.05 20.46
C GLU A 144 19.35 48.64 20.03
N ALA A 145 18.85 47.59 20.70
CA ALA A 145 18.98 46.21 20.25
C ALA A 145 18.33 45.97 18.88
N PHE A 146 17.07 46.39 18.68
CA PHE A 146 16.41 46.28 17.36
C PHE A 146 17.12 47.09 16.26
N ASN A 147 17.67 48.28 16.57
CA ASN A 147 18.49 49.01 15.61
C ASN A 147 19.76 48.22 15.23
N ALA A 148 20.40 47.52 16.17
CA ALA A 148 21.58 46.69 15.92
C ALA A 148 21.26 45.40 15.12
N VAL A 149 20.02 44.89 15.20
CA VAL A 149 19.53 43.86 14.27
C VAL A 149 19.41 44.42 12.86
N GLU A 150 18.78 45.59 12.68
CA GLU A 150 18.68 46.23 11.36
C GLU A 150 20.08 46.61 10.81
N GLU A 151 21.05 46.98 11.65
CA GLU A 151 22.43 47.23 11.24
C GLU A 151 23.13 45.96 10.73
N SER A 152 23.06 44.82 11.44
CA SER A 152 23.63 43.55 10.94
C SER A 152 22.87 42.95 9.75
N LEU A 153 21.58 43.25 9.58
CA LEU A 153 20.87 42.91 8.34
C LEU A 153 21.41 43.72 7.14
N ASN A 154 21.72 45.00 7.35
CA ASN A 154 22.32 45.86 6.32
C ASN A 154 23.80 45.53 6.01
N SER A 155 24.56 44.95 6.95
CA SER A 155 25.92 44.44 6.70
C SER A 155 25.94 43.09 5.97
N GLY A 156 24.83 42.36 5.99
CA GLY A 156 24.69 41.01 5.43
C GLY A 156 24.94 39.87 6.44
N GLU A 157 25.21 40.19 7.70
CA GLU A 157 25.56 39.23 8.77
C GLU A 157 24.32 38.52 9.35
N LEU A 158 23.60 37.76 8.52
CA LEU A 158 22.30 37.16 8.86
C LEU A 158 22.33 36.33 10.15
N VAL A 159 23.39 35.55 10.35
CA VAL A 159 23.54 34.65 11.49
C VAL A 159 23.67 35.42 12.81
N GLN A 160 24.27 36.61 12.77
CA GLN A 160 24.32 37.53 13.91
C GLN A 160 23.02 38.34 14.07
N ALA A 161 22.36 38.71 12.97
CA ALA A 161 21.08 39.43 13.01
C ALA A 161 20.00 38.58 13.71
N ILE A 162 19.98 37.26 13.46
CA ILE A 162 19.09 36.31 14.14
C ILE A 162 19.43 36.21 15.64
N GLU A 163 20.70 36.05 16.03
CA GLU A 163 21.10 36.01 17.44
C GLU A 163 20.74 37.31 18.20
N LYS A 164 20.98 38.46 17.57
CA LYS A 164 20.62 39.79 18.13
C LYS A 164 19.10 39.94 18.26
N LEU A 165 18.32 39.36 17.34
CA LEU A 165 16.86 39.36 17.41
C LEU A 165 16.34 38.43 18.52
N GLU A 166 16.91 37.24 18.69
CA GLU A 166 16.56 36.34 19.80
C GLU A 166 16.83 36.99 21.17
N VAL A 167 17.94 37.72 21.31
CA VAL A 167 18.24 38.51 22.52
C VAL A 167 17.23 39.65 22.71
N ALA A 168 16.91 40.41 21.67
CA ALA A 168 15.91 41.49 21.75
C ALA A 168 14.51 40.98 22.10
N ASP A 169 14.07 39.87 21.48
CA ASP A 169 12.82 39.20 21.80
C ASP A 169 12.84 38.65 23.24
N ALA A 170 13.97 38.13 23.74
CA ALA A 170 14.10 37.71 25.13
C ALA A 170 13.98 38.89 26.12
N GLU A 171 14.55 40.06 25.81
CA GLU A 171 14.39 41.27 26.63
C GLU A 171 12.94 41.81 26.61
N VAL A 172 12.26 41.77 25.46
CA VAL A 172 10.82 42.07 25.34
C VAL A 172 9.99 41.08 26.16
N ASN A 173 10.33 39.78 26.12
CA ASN A 173 9.64 38.77 26.93
C ASN A 173 9.94 38.87 28.43
N ALA A 174 11.09 39.41 28.84
CA ALA A 174 11.40 39.71 30.25
C ALA A 174 10.54 40.86 30.82
N ILE A 175 9.83 41.61 29.96
CA ILE A 175 8.89 42.70 30.31
C ILE A 175 7.44 42.20 30.47
N ARG A 176 7.15 40.91 30.25
CA ARG A 176 5.80 40.30 30.33
C ARG A 176 4.94 40.72 31.54
N SER A 177 5.56 40.98 32.69
CA SER A 177 4.87 41.47 33.91
C SER A 177 4.13 42.82 33.76
N TRP A 178 4.29 43.54 32.64
CA TRP A 178 3.64 44.83 32.37
C TRP A 178 2.67 44.81 31.16
N GLU A 179 2.43 43.65 30.53
CA GLU A 179 1.75 43.51 29.22
C GLU A 179 0.42 44.26 29.09
N ASP A 180 -0.51 44.12 30.06
CA ASP A 180 -1.85 44.74 30.01
C ASP A 180 -1.85 46.28 30.13
N SER A 181 -0.70 46.89 30.45
CA SER A 181 -0.65 48.29 30.93
C SER A 181 0.08 49.28 30.03
N ILE A 182 0.90 48.83 29.06
CA ILE A 182 1.78 49.71 28.27
C ILE A 182 1.72 49.38 26.77
N PHE A 183 0.98 50.19 26.00
CA PHE A 183 0.88 50.09 24.54
C PHE A 183 2.24 50.08 23.80
N ALA A 184 3.27 50.73 24.37
CA ALA A 184 4.62 50.73 23.80
C ALA A 184 5.27 49.33 23.77
N VAL A 185 4.92 48.42 24.69
CA VAL A 185 5.43 47.03 24.69
C VAL A 185 4.81 46.25 23.53
N HIS A 186 3.51 46.39 23.31
CA HIS A 186 2.83 45.83 22.14
C HIS A 186 3.41 46.37 20.81
N LEU A 187 3.68 47.68 20.73
CA LEU A 187 4.31 48.29 19.55
C LEU A 187 5.74 47.81 19.30
N LEU A 188 6.52 47.50 20.36
CA LEU A 188 7.84 46.89 20.23
C LEU A 188 7.75 45.44 19.77
N ARG A 189 6.79 44.65 20.27
CA ARG A 189 6.55 43.28 19.81
C ARG A 189 6.18 43.25 18.32
N VAL A 190 5.23 44.09 17.89
CA VAL A 190 4.87 44.26 16.47
C VAL A 190 6.07 44.67 15.60
N LYS A 191 7.06 45.38 16.16
CA LYS A 191 8.33 45.68 15.48
C LYS A 191 9.29 44.48 15.43
N GLY A 192 9.39 43.69 16.50
CA GLY A 192 10.12 42.41 16.49
C GLY A 192 9.55 41.46 15.45
N ASP A 193 8.22 41.27 15.44
CA ASP A 193 7.49 40.47 14.45
C ASP A 193 7.74 40.97 13.01
N GLN A 194 7.77 42.29 12.79
CA GLN A 194 8.12 42.89 11.49
C GLN A 194 9.59 42.67 11.08
N ILE A 195 10.54 42.73 12.02
CA ILE A 195 11.96 42.48 11.73
C ILE A 195 12.20 40.99 11.47
N ARG A 196 11.56 40.11 12.23
CA ARG A 196 11.51 38.66 12.00
C ARG A 196 11.04 38.34 10.58
N ALA A 197 9.87 38.86 10.19
CA ALA A 197 9.32 38.66 8.84
C ALA A 197 10.19 39.25 7.71
N LYS A 198 10.97 40.32 7.96
CA LYS A 198 11.98 40.81 7.01
C LYS A 198 13.12 39.80 6.83
N ILE A 199 13.64 39.23 7.93
CA ILE A 199 14.76 38.28 7.90
C ILE A 199 14.33 36.97 7.27
N GLU A 200 13.15 36.44 7.63
CA GLU A 200 12.55 35.24 7.04
C GLU A 200 12.42 35.40 5.51
N ARG A 201 11.78 36.49 5.07
CA ARG A 201 11.66 36.82 3.64
C ARG A 201 13.02 37.00 2.94
N PHE A 202 14.00 37.65 3.59
CA PHE A 202 15.34 37.81 3.02
C PHE A 202 16.04 36.46 2.82
N VAL A 203 15.85 35.53 3.76
CA VAL A 203 16.38 34.17 3.67
C VAL A 203 15.65 33.35 2.59
N GLU A 204 14.34 33.52 2.43
CA GLU A 204 13.56 32.92 1.31
C GLU A 204 14.03 33.45 -0.06
N GLU A 205 14.09 34.77 -0.25
CA GLU A 205 14.54 35.39 -1.50
C GLU A 205 16.01 35.03 -1.78
N GLY A 206 16.86 34.98 -0.75
CA GLY A 206 18.24 34.50 -0.85
C GLY A 206 18.36 33.02 -1.19
N ALA A 207 17.46 32.15 -0.71
CA ALA A 207 17.41 30.73 -1.05
C ALA A 207 16.93 30.50 -2.50
N GLU A 208 15.94 31.27 -2.97
CA GLU A 208 15.50 31.28 -4.36
C GLU A 208 16.62 31.69 -5.33
N GLU A 209 17.44 32.68 -4.97
CA GLU A 209 18.58 33.11 -5.78
C GLU A 209 19.79 32.16 -5.69
N LEU A 210 20.04 31.54 -4.54
CA LEU A 210 21.12 30.57 -4.34
C LEU A 210 20.97 29.33 -5.26
N VAL A 211 19.73 28.88 -5.49
CA VAL A 211 19.41 27.74 -6.39
C VAL A 211 18.38 28.17 -7.43
N ASN A 212 18.78 29.13 -8.27
CA ASN A 212 17.93 29.87 -9.19
C ASN A 212 17.56 29.05 -10.44
N ILE A 213 16.55 28.19 -10.29
CA ILE A 213 16.06 27.30 -11.34
C ILE A 213 15.09 28.03 -12.27
N ARG A 214 15.59 28.51 -13.41
CA ARG A 214 14.82 29.28 -14.41
C ARG A 214 14.37 28.42 -15.60
N LYS A 215 13.48 28.98 -16.42
CA LYS A 215 13.10 28.45 -17.75
C LYS A 215 13.61 29.42 -18.82
N GLU A 216 14.66 29.04 -19.53
CA GLU A 216 15.15 29.78 -20.71
C GLU A 216 14.75 28.98 -21.96
N SER A 217 14.20 29.65 -22.98
CA SER A 217 13.72 29.03 -24.24
C SER A 217 12.84 27.76 -24.10
N GLY A 218 12.19 27.57 -22.94
CA GLY A 218 11.36 26.38 -22.61
C GLY A 218 12.14 25.21 -21.98
N LEU A 219 13.47 25.31 -21.96
CA LEU A 219 14.41 24.40 -21.33
C LEU A 219 14.69 24.80 -19.88
N GLY A 220 15.16 23.87 -19.07
CA GLY A 220 15.56 24.13 -17.69
C GLY A 220 17.00 24.65 -17.63
N VAL A 221 17.23 25.65 -16.78
CA VAL A 221 18.58 26.10 -16.38
C VAL A 221 18.66 26.15 -14.86
N ILE A 222 19.69 25.53 -14.30
CA ILE A 222 20.07 25.68 -12.89
C ILE A 222 21.25 26.66 -12.85
N TYR A 223 21.11 27.76 -12.12
CA TYR A 223 22.24 28.58 -11.69
C TYR A 223 22.49 28.31 -10.21
N ILE A 224 23.75 28.17 -9.79
CA ILE A 224 24.13 28.10 -8.37
C ILE A 224 25.25 29.10 -8.11
N THR A 225 24.94 30.15 -7.37
CA THR A 225 25.84 31.28 -7.13
C THR A 225 26.38 31.25 -5.70
N GLU A 226 27.71 31.16 -5.55
CA GLU A 226 28.37 31.12 -4.23
C GLU A 226 28.11 32.39 -3.38
N ARG A 227 27.79 33.50 -4.04
CA ARG A 227 27.37 34.76 -3.46
C ARG A 227 26.06 35.21 -4.08
N VAL A 228 25.17 35.75 -3.25
CA VAL A 228 23.79 36.11 -3.61
C VAL A 228 23.57 37.61 -3.35
N ARG A 229 22.71 38.26 -4.14
CA ARG A 229 22.48 39.71 -4.06
C ARG A 229 21.00 40.05 -3.98
N VAL A 230 20.40 39.62 -2.88
CA VAL A 230 19.01 39.86 -2.51
C VAL A 230 18.68 41.37 -2.55
N ASP A 231 17.51 41.70 -3.08
CA ASP A 231 17.04 43.09 -3.16
C ASP A 231 16.93 43.74 -1.77
N GLY A 232 17.48 44.94 -1.63
CA GLY A 232 17.42 45.75 -0.41
C GLY A 232 18.70 45.77 0.45
N VAL A 233 19.61 44.80 0.31
CA VAL A 233 20.92 44.82 0.98
C VAL A 233 22.03 45.18 -0.01
N PRO A 234 22.93 46.14 0.31
CA PRO A 234 23.94 46.60 -0.64
C PRO A 234 25.14 45.64 -0.81
N VAL A 235 25.30 44.68 0.11
CA VAL A 235 26.40 43.71 0.20
C VAL A 235 25.98 42.36 -0.39
N GLU A 236 26.89 41.66 -1.05
CA GLU A 236 26.69 40.27 -1.49
C GLU A 236 26.83 39.31 -0.31
N VAL A 237 25.80 38.52 -0.02
CA VAL A 237 25.78 37.56 1.10
C VAL A 237 26.33 36.21 0.65
N SER A 238 27.06 35.53 1.54
CA SER A 238 27.61 34.19 1.31
C SER A 238 26.50 33.13 1.29
N GLY A 239 26.50 32.23 0.30
CA GLY A 239 25.53 31.12 0.26
C GLY A 239 25.60 30.19 1.49
N LYS A 240 26.74 30.13 2.18
CA LYS A 240 26.88 29.41 3.46
C LYS A 240 26.11 30.08 4.60
N GLU A 241 26.07 31.42 4.61
CA GLU A 241 25.47 32.22 5.67
C GLU A 241 23.93 32.26 5.54
N ILE A 242 23.42 32.24 4.30
CA ILE A 242 22.00 31.97 4.01
C ILE A 242 21.60 30.57 4.49
N VAL A 243 22.43 29.55 4.23
CA VAL A 243 22.18 28.18 4.67
C VAL A 243 22.21 28.02 6.19
N GLU A 244 23.12 28.70 6.89
CA GLU A 244 23.17 28.72 8.36
C GLU A 244 21.98 29.49 8.97
N ALA A 245 21.55 30.59 8.33
CA ALA A 245 20.34 31.31 8.70
C ALA A 245 19.07 30.44 8.53
N MET A 246 18.94 29.69 7.42
CA MET A 246 17.85 28.72 7.22
C MET A 246 17.79 27.64 8.30
N MET A 247 18.93 27.21 8.84
CA MET A 247 18.96 26.24 9.95
C MET A 247 18.44 26.86 11.25
N LYS A 248 18.84 28.08 11.57
CA LYS A 248 18.38 28.79 12.78
C LYS A 248 16.89 29.16 12.72
N LEU A 249 16.37 29.47 11.53
CA LEU A 249 14.94 29.75 11.31
C LEU A 249 14.08 28.47 11.14
N GLY A 250 14.69 27.28 11.06
CA GLY A 250 13.98 26.02 10.83
C GLY A 250 13.43 25.81 9.41
N THR A 251 13.59 26.77 8.49
CA THR A 251 13.06 26.70 7.11
C THR A 251 13.87 25.77 6.19
N PHE A 252 15.09 25.39 6.59
CA PHE A 252 16.05 24.60 5.81
C PHE A 252 15.46 23.37 5.10
N GLU A 253 14.68 22.53 5.79
CA GLU A 253 14.16 21.29 5.19
C GLU A 253 13.06 21.56 4.14
N SER A 254 12.27 22.61 4.33
CA SER A 254 11.25 23.05 3.35
C SER A 254 11.91 23.50 2.06
N GLU A 255 12.93 24.38 2.14
CA GLU A 255 13.60 24.91 0.95
C GLU A 255 14.43 23.84 0.24
N VAL A 256 15.14 22.98 0.96
CA VAL A 256 15.84 21.85 0.34
C VAL A 256 14.86 20.88 -0.36
N ALA A 257 13.67 20.66 0.21
CA ALA A 257 12.60 19.90 -0.44
C ALA A 257 11.97 20.66 -1.64
N ALA A 258 11.88 21.99 -1.60
CA ALA A 258 11.44 22.81 -2.72
C ALA A 258 12.44 22.74 -3.89
N TRP A 259 13.73 22.87 -3.61
CA TRP A 259 14.82 22.74 -4.57
C TRP A 259 14.86 21.36 -5.21
N SER A 260 14.83 20.28 -4.42
CA SER A 260 14.87 18.91 -4.96
C SER A 260 13.66 18.63 -5.88
N ARG A 261 12.43 18.95 -5.44
CA ARG A 261 11.20 18.87 -6.26
C ARG A 261 11.24 19.79 -7.50
N ARG A 262 12.04 20.86 -7.52
CA ARG A 262 12.24 21.73 -8.71
C ARG A 262 13.21 21.09 -9.70
N ILE A 263 14.32 20.52 -9.23
CA ILE A 263 15.30 19.78 -10.05
C ILE A 263 14.64 18.54 -10.65
N GLU A 264 13.99 17.73 -9.82
CA GLU A 264 13.30 16.49 -10.17
C GLU A 264 12.26 16.69 -11.29
N ARG A 265 11.31 17.62 -11.10
CA ARG A 265 10.21 17.87 -12.06
C ARG A 265 10.61 18.65 -13.31
N ARG A 266 11.70 19.44 -13.30
CA ARG A 266 12.13 20.23 -14.46
C ARG A 266 13.28 19.61 -15.25
N PHE A 267 14.05 18.69 -14.65
CA PHE A 267 15.23 18.08 -15.26
C PHE A 267 15.14 16.56 -15.28
N LEU A 268 15.21 15.89 -14.13
CA LEU A 268 15.31 14.42 -14.07
C LEU A 268 14.14 13.75 -14.82
N LYS A 269 12.89 14.14 -14.53
CA LYS A 269 11.71 13.61 -15.22
C LYS A 269 11.62 13.93 -16.72
N ARG A 270 12.39 14.91 -17.24
CA ARG A 270 12.49 15.18 -18.69
C ARG A 270 13.61 14.42 -19.39
N VAL A 271 14.62 14.00 -18.63
CA VAL A 271 15.81 13.30 -19.16
C VAL A 271 15.63 11.78 -19.09
N LEU A 272 14.94 11.29 -18.06
CA LEU A 272 14.69 9.86 -17.83
C LEU A 272 13.44 9.34 -18.58
N LYS A 273 12.40 10.18 -18.78
CA LYS A 273 11.21 9.82 -19.56
C LYS A 273 11.42 9.91 -21.06
N LYS A 274 10.78 9.01 -21.79
CA LYS A 274 10.93 8.82 -23.25
C LYS A 274 9.93 9.66 -24.06
N ASP A 275 9.82 10.96 -23.78
CA ASP A 275 8.85 11.90 -24.40
C ASP A 275 9.20 12.30 -25.87
N GLY A 276 9.75 11.37 -26.65
CA GLY A 276 10.11 11.58 -28.06
C GLY A 276 11.23 12.59 -28.34
N LYS A 277 11.85 13.16 -27.29
CA LYS A 277 12.99 14.10 -27.36
C LYS A 277 13.97 13.77 -26.25
N ALA A 278 15.24 13.57 -26.58
CA ALA A 278 16.29 13.36 -25.59
C ALA A 278 16.92 14.70 -25.16
N TYR A 279 17.45 14.77 -23.93
CA TYR A 279 18.06 15.99 -23.39
C TYR A 279 19.37 15.69 -22.67
N ARG A 280 20.46 16.39 -23.05
CA ARG A 280 21.78 16.34 -22.41
C ARG A 280 21.92 17.49 -21.41
N PHE A 281 22.54 17.22 -20.26
CA PHE A 281 23.03 18.27 -19.37
C PHE A 281 24.34 18.86 -19.91
N VAL A 282 24.48 20.18 -19.94
CA VAL A 282 25.72 20.86 -20.32
C VAL A 282 26.06 21.91 -19.27
N GLN A 283 27.27 21.84 -18.72
CA GLN A 283 27.80 22.87 -17.82
C GLN A 283 28.33 24.06 -18.63
N GLU A 284 27.90 25.26 -18.25
CA GLU A 284 28.33 26.54 -18.80
C GLU A 284 28.75 27.45 -17.63
N GLY A 285 29.94 27.19 -17.07
CA GLY A 285 30.47 27.91 -15.90
C GLY A 285 29.73 27.56 -14.61
N ASP A 286 29.02 28.53 -14.05
CA ASP A 286 28.23 28.43 -12.82
C ASP A 286 26.76 28.02 -13.08
N ALA A 287 26.47 27.57 -14.30
CA ALA A 287 25.15 27.12 -14.74
C ALA A 287 25.18 25.71 -15.35
N VAL A 288 24.10 24.95 -15.16
CA VAL A 288 23.81 23.71 -15.88
C VAL A 288 22.55 23.88 -16.71
N ARG A 289 22.67 23.72 -18.03
CA ARG A 289 21.60 23.86 -19.03
C ARG A 289 21.21 22.51 -19.61
N LEU A 290 19.92 22.29 -19.86
CA LEU A 290 19.46 21.19 -20.73
C LEU A 290 19.57 21.62 -22.19
N ARG A 291 20.13 20.76 -23.05
CA ARG A 291 20.08 20.90 -24.52
C ARG A 291 19.36 19.71 -25.14
N PRO A 292 18.44 19.92 -26.10
CA PRO A 292 17.81 18.82 -26.83
C PRO A 292 18.81 18.13 -27.76
N VAL A 293 18.71 16.80 -27.86
CA VAL A 293 19.53 15.94 -28.72
C VAL A 293 18.60 14.93 -29.42
N SER A 294 18.93 14.50 -30.63
CA SER A 294 18.14 13.52 -31.39
C SER A 294 18.06 12.16 -30.67
N ASP A 295 19.18 11.71 -30.11
CA ASP A 295 19.31 10.45 -29.40
C ASP A 295 20.44 10.55 -28.36
N ILE A 296 20.40 9.72 -27.32
CA ILE A 296 21.40 9.71 -26.22
C ILE A 296 21.78 8.27 -25.88
N HIS A 297 23.09 7.99 -25.88
CA HIS A 297 23.64 6.72 -25.42
C HIS A 297 23.62 6.62 -23.89
N VAL A 298 23.63 5.39 -23.35
CA VAL A 298 23.57 5.19 -21.90
C VAL A 298 24.81 5.79 -21.20
N ASP A 299 26.00 5.57 -21.75
CA ASP A 299 27.26 6.10 -21.21
C ASP A 299 27.26 7.63 -21.14
N ASP A 300 26.72 8.28 -22.17
CA ASP A 300 26.55 9.73 -22.22
C ASP A 300 25.66 10.20 -21.05
N LEU A 301 24.46 9.62 -20.87
CA LEU A 301 23.57 10.04 -19.79
C LEU A 301 24.18 9.80 -18.41
N LEU A 302 24.86 8.67 -18.19
CA LEU A 302 25.48 8.38 -16.90
C LEU A 302 26.63 9.36 -16.60
N ASN A 303 27.33 9.85 -17.62
CA ASN A 303 28.33 10.92 -17.46
C ASN A 303 27.71 12.31 -17.30
N ASP A 304 26.62 12.61 -18.01
CA ASP A 304 25.83 13.84 -17.85
C ASP A 304 25.24 13.93 -16.42
N LEU A 305 24.82 12.79 -15.85
CA LEU A 305 24.36 12.68 -14.46
C LEU A 305 25.51 12.79 -13.45
N ARG A 306 26.67 12.17 -13.68
CA ARG A 306 27.88 12.39 -12.85
C ARG A 306 28.23 13.88 -12.79
N MET A 307 28.24 14.57 -13.94
CA MET A 307 28.52 16.01 -13.99
C MET A 307 27.50 16.83 -13.19
N LEU A 308 26.20 16.48 -13.24
CA LEU A 308 25.18 17.13 -12.41
C LEU A 308 25.45 16.90 -10.90
N LEU A 309 25.83 15.69 -10.51
CA LEU A 309 26.15 15.34 -9.12
C LEU A 309 27.43 16.03 -8.62
N ASP A 310 28.50 16.06 -9.43
CA ASP A 310 29.73 16.81 -9.16
C ASP A 310 29.46 18.33 -9.06
N PHE A 311 28.60 18.88 -9.91
CA PHE A 311 28.20 20.29 -9.86
C PHE A 311 27.45 20.63 -8.56
N LEU A 312 26.50 19.79 -8.13
CA LEU A 312 25.80 19.95 -6.85
C LEU A 312 26.76 19.78 -5.66
N ASN A 313 27.66 18.78 -5.69
CA ASN A 313 28.67 18.53 -4.66
C ASN A 313 29.67 19.67 -4.50
N THR A 314 30.07 20.34 -5.59
CA THR A 314 31.11 21.38 -5.58
C THR A 314 30.57 22.78 -5.28
N ARG A 315 29.28 23.05 -5.53
CA ARG A 315 28.70 24.40 -5.39
C ARG A 315 27.77 24.58 -4.20
N LEU A 316 27.29 23.51 -3.56
CA LEU A 316 26.40 23.59 -2.41
C LEU A 316 27.12 23.22 -1.09
N PRO A 317 26.76 23.83 0.06
CA PRO A 317 27.28 23.42 1.36
C PRO A 317 26.89 21.98 1.71
N SER A 318 27.83 21.19 2.24
CA SER A 318 27.70 19.73 2.45
C SER A 318 26.48 19.29 3.26
N CYS A 319 25.96 20.15 4.15
CA CYS A 319 24.71 19.93 4.87
C CYS A 319 23.49 19.87 3.93
N THR A 320 23.38 20.79 2.96
CA THR A 320 22.31 20.74 1.93
C THR A 320 22.49 19.52 1.02
N THR A 321 23.72 19.21 0.62
CA THR A 321 24.07 18.10 -0.26
C THR A 321 23.53 16.76 0.24
N ASN A 322 23.69 16.46 1.53
CA ASN A 322 23.19 15.21 2.12
C ASN A 322 21.65 15.08 2.06
N SER A 323 20.91 16.16 2.28
CA SER A 323 19.44 16.13 2.21
C SER A 323 18.92 16.14 0.77
N ILE A 324 19.59 16.84 -0.14
CA ILE A 324 19.33 16.77 -1.59
C ILE A 324 19.60 15.36 -2.12
N ALA A 325 20.67 14.70 -1.66
CA ALA A 325 21.02 13.34 -2.07
C ALA A 325 19.93 12.34 -1.74
N ARG A 326 19.41 12.32 -0.50
CA ARG A 326 18.29 11.42 -0.12
C ARG A 326 17.05 11.62 -1.01
N ALA A 327 16.73 12.86 -1.38
CA ALA A 327 15.57 13.18 -2.21
C ALA A 327 15.78 12.83 -3.70
N LEU A 328 16.97 13.08 -4.25
CA LEU A 328 17.24 12.91 -5.68
C LEU A 328 17.74 11.50 -6.03
N THR A 329 18.54 10.82 -5.20
CA THR A 329 19.07 9.48 -5.49
C THR A 329 17.95 8.49 -5.77
N SER A 330 16.90 8.43 -4.94
CA SER A 330 15.74 7.54 -5.17
C SER A 330 15.05 7.79 -6.51
N THR A 331 14.92 9.06 -6.95
CA THR A 331 14.34 9.41 -8.26
C THR A 331 15.28 9.07 -9.43
N ILE A 332 16.59 9.24 -9.24
CA ILE A 332 17.60 8.88 -10.26
C ILE A 332 17.64 7.36 -10.43
N GLU A 333 17.65 6.60 -9.33
CA GLU A 333 17.66 5.13 -9.39
C GLU A 333 16.38 4.59 -10.03
N SER A 334 15.18 4.96 -9.54
CA SER A 334 13.91 4.48 -10.11
C SER A 334 13.74 4.85 -11.59
N GLY A 335 13.98 6.11 -11.98
CA GLY A 335 13.88 6.54 -13.37
C GLY A 335 14.91 5.87 -14.29
N LEU A 336 16.08 5.47 -13.78
CA LEU A 336 17.04 4.64 -14.52
C LEU A 336 16.58 3.18 -14.63
N THR A 337 16.18 2.55 -13.53
CA THR A 337 15.87 1.10 -13.47
C THR A 337 14.55 0.72 -14.12
N GLU A 338 13.55 1.60 -14.10
CA GLU A 338 12.21 1.39 -14.65
C GLU A 338 12.06 1.99 -16.06
N GLU A 339 12.37 3.28 -16.23
CA GLU A 339 12.02 4.02 -17.45
C GLU A 339 13.12 4.05 -18.52
N PHE A 340 14.38 4.31 -18.13
CA PHE A 340 15.44 4.58 -19.10
C PHE A 340 16.23 3.34 -19.56
N LEU A 341 16.70 2.49 -18.64
CA LEU A 341 17.58 1.36 -18.99
C LEU A 341 16.83 0.21 -19.69
N PRO A 342 15.67 -0.30 -19.22
CA PRO A 342 14.99 -1.44 -19.83
C PRO A 342 14.69 -1.31 -21.35
N PRO A 343 14.19 -0.18 -21.88
CA PRO A 343 13.97 -0.06 -23.32
C PRO A 343 15.28 -0.01 -24.12
N ARG A 344 16.38 0.47 -23.54
CA ARG A 344 17.72 0.56 -24.17
C ARG A 344 18.53 -0.74 -24.12
N LEU A 345 18.13 -1.74 -23.32
CA LEU A 345 18.80 -3.05 -23.32
C LEU A 345 18.64 -3.77 -24.67
N PRO A 346 19.73 -4.26 -25.29
CA PRO A 346 19.68 -5.15 -26.45
C PRO A 346 18.90 -6.45 -26.19
N THR A 347 18.32 -7.03 -27.22
CA THR A 347 17.48 -8.25 -27.11
C THR A 347 17.96 -9.43 -27.97
N GLY A 348 19.00 -9.25 -28.80
CA GLY A 348 19.67 -10.34 -29.53
C GLY A 348 20.99 -10.78 -28.88
N LEU A 349 21.39 -12.05 -29.10
CA LEU A 349 22.66 -12.59 -28.61
C LEU A 349 23.90 -11.89 -29.20
N GLU A 350 23.82 -11.44 -30.45
CA GLU A 350 24.90 -10.74 -31.15
C GLU A 350 25.35 -9.47 -30.42
N GLU A 351 24.42 -8.82 -29.69
CA GLU A 351 24.63 -7.56 -28.99
C GLU A 351 24.96 -7.72 -27.50
N VAL A 352 25.22 -8.94 -27.00
CA VAL A 352 25.57 -9.19 -25.59
C VAL A 352 26.78 -8.37 -25.10
N LYS A 353 27.72 -8.02 -26.00
CA LYS A 353 28.83 -7.10 -25.70
C LYS A 353 28.36 -5.67 -25.39
N GLN A 354 27.31 -5.20 -26.06
CA GLN A 354 26.69 -3.89 -25.78
C GLN A 354 25.89 -3.94 -24.48
N PHE A 355 25.17 -5.04 -24.21
CA PHE A 355 24.51 -5.29 -22.93
C PHE A 355 25.51 -5.25 -21.76
N GLU A 356 26.64 -5.94 -21.87
CA GLU A 356 27.70 -5.91 -20.86
C GLU A 356 28.32 -4.52 -20.68
N ALA A 357 28.47 -3.74 -21.74
CA ALA A 357 28.94 -2.35 -21.63
C ALA A 357 27.94 -1.51 -20.82
N ILE A 358 26.65 -1.57 -21.16
CA ILE A 358 25.55 -0.87 -20.47
C ILE A 358 25.50 -1.23 -18.98
N VAL A 359 25.52 -2.53 -18.64
CA VAL A 359 25.48 -2.98 -17.24
C VAL A 359 26.74 -2.56 -16.48
N ARG A 360 27.93 -2.64 -17.09
CA ARG A 360 29.20 -2.23 -16.47
C ARG A 360 29.26 -0.72 -16.24
N SER A 361 28.71 0.09 -17.15
CA SER A 361 28.59 1.54 -16.97
C SER A 361 27.58 1.92 -15.89
N ALA A 362 26.43 1.23 -15.83
CA ALA A 362 25.44 1.41 -14.77
C ALA A 362 25.98 1.01 -13.39
N GLU A 363 26.73 -0.10 -13.29
CA GLU A 363 27.40 -0.50 -12.07
C GLU A 363 28.48 0.53 -11.66
N GLY A 364 29.29 1.00 -12.60
CA GLY A 364 30.25 2.07 -12.37
C GLY A 364 29.62 3.41 -11.99
N PHE A 365 28.33 3.63 -12.30
CA PHE A 365 27.57 4.79 -11.82
C PHE A 365 27.05 4.55 -10.39
N ALA A 366 26.52 3.37 -10.09
CA ALA A 366 26.14 2.98 -8.72
C ALA A 366 27.33 3.08 -7.74
N GLN A 367 28.50 2.57 -8.14
CA GLN A 367 29.74 2.69 -7.36
C GLN A 367 30.16 4.16 -7.14
N TYR A 368 29.93 5.04 -8.12
CA TYR A 368 30.18 6.48 -7.99
C TYR A 368 29.18 7.16 -7.03
N ILE A 369 27.89 6.82 -7.08
CA ILE A 369 26.87 7.31 -6.11
C ILE A 369 27.29 6.93 -4.68
N THR A 370 27.73 5.67 -4.47
CA THR A 370 28.25 5.20 -3.18
C THR A 370 29.50 5.96 -2.75
N ALA A 371 30.49 6.12 -3.63
CA ALA A 371 31.74 6.81 -3.33
C ALA A 371 31.56 8.31 -3.03
N SER A 372 30.59 8.95 -3.67
CA SER A 372 30.27 10.37 -3.47
C SER A 372 29.45 10.64 -2.21
N GLY A 373 29.05 9.61 -1.45
CA GLY A 373 28.21 9.74 -0.27
C GLY A 373 26.72 9.96 -0.55
N TRP A 374 26.28 9.75 -1.80
CA TRP A 374 24.87 9.92 -2.23
C TRP A 374 24.03 8.65 -2.10
N ALA A 375 24.62 7.53 -1.68
CA ALA A 375 23.91 6.28 -1.48
C ALA A 375 22.81 6.40 -0.43
N THR A 376 21.63 5.87 -0.77
CA THR A 376 20.56 5.59 0.19
C THR A 376 20.84 4.24 0.86
N SER A 377 20.13 3.90 1.95
CA SER A 377 20.22 2.58 2.60
C SER A 377 19.92 1.41 1.65
N GLU A 378 19.13 1.67 0.61
CA GLU A 378 18.78 0.76 -0.46
C GLU A 378 19.53 1.19 -1.73
N ASN A 379 20.45 0.35 -2.22
CA ASN A 379 21.25 0.63 -3.42
C ASN A 379 20.58 0.00 -4.65
N HIS A 380 19.41 0.52 -5.04
CA HIS A 380 18.51 -0.09 -6.02
C HIS A 380 19.18 -0.35 -7.38
N LEU A 381 20.01 0.59 -7.87
CA LEU A 381 20.73 0.44 -9.12
C LEU A 381 21.78 -0.68 -9.06
N SER A 382 22.43 -0.88 -7.91
CA SER A 382 23.39 -1.96 -7.71
C SER A 382 22.71 -3.35 -7.69
N GLU A 383 21.48 -3.42 -7.16
CA GLU A 383 20.70 -4.65 -7.19
C GLU A 383 20.10 -4.91 -8.58
N TRP A 384 19.66 -3.86 -9.28
CA TRP A 384 19.25 -3.93 -10.67
C TRP A 384 20.38 -4.47 -11.55
N CYS A 385 21.63 -4.03 -11.39
CA CYS A 385 22.77 -4.57 -12.14
C CYS A 385 22.97 -6.08 -11.92
N LYS A 386 22.82 -6.55 -10.67
CA LYS A 386 22.85 -8.00 -10.33
C LYS A 386 21.65 -8.75 -10.91
N ARG A 387 20.48 -8.11 -11.02
CA ARG A 387 19.25 -8.64 -11.61
C ARG A 387 19.16 -8.44 -13.13
N ALA A 388 20.10 -7.75 -13.78
CA ALA A 388 19.97 -7.32 -15.17
C ALA A 388 19.79 -8.47 -16.16
N GLY A 389 20.42 -9.63 -15.92
CA GLY A 389 20.19 -10.84 -16.72
C GLY A 389 18.75 -11.39 -16.64
N LYS A 390 18.05 -11.16 -15.52
CA LYS A 390 16.62 -11.48 -15.37
C LYS A 390 15.73 -10.46 -16.09
N VAL A 391 16.09 -9.17 -16.05
CA VAL A 391 15.38 -8.09 -16.77
C VAL A 391 15.53 -8.26 -18.29
N TRP A 392 16.72 -8.65 -18.75
CA TRP A 392 16.95 -9.06 -20.14
C TRP A 392 16.07 -10.26 -20.50
N LEU A 393 16.02 -11.29 -19.65
CA LEU A 393 15.20 -12.47 -19.91
C LEU A 393 13.70 -12.16 -19.96
N THR A 394 13.16 -11.31 -19.08
CA THR A 394 11.72 -10.98 -19.13
C THR A 394 11.36 -10.21 -20.41
N LYS A 395 12.25 -9.32 -20.88
CA LYS A 395 12.12 -8.65 -22.18
C LYS A 395 12.21 -9.65 -23.35
N ARG A 396 13.27 -10.46 -23.40
CA ARG A 396 13.48 -11.49 -24.45
C ARG A 396 12.31 -12.48 -24.52
N LYS A 397 11.79 -12.91 -23.37
CA LYS A 397 10.57 -13.73 -23.24
C LYS A 397 9.35 -13.03 -23.87
N ALA A 398 9.13 -11.75 -23.58
CA ALA A 398 8.03 -10.99 -24.14
C ALA A 398 8.16 -10.83 -25.67
N ASP A 399 9.37 -10.52 -26.16
CA ASP A 399 9.67 -10.38 -27.59
C ASP A 399 9.38 -11.69 -28.35
N ILE A 400 9.83 -12.83 -27.82
CA ILE A 400 9.64 -14.17 -28.41
C ILE A 400 8.16 -14.57 -28.44
N LEU A 401 7.41 -14.31 -27.36
CA LEU A 401 5.97 -14.61 -27.32
C LEU A 401 5.17 -13.67 -28.23
N ASN A 402 5.63 -12.43 -28.40
CA ASN A 402 5.04 -11.50 -29.37
C ASN A 402 5.35 -11.92 -30.81
N ALA A 403 6.56 -12.40 -31.09
CA ALA A 403 6.91 -12.99 -32.39
C ALA A 403 6.01 -14.20 -32.70
N ALA A 404 5.90 -15.17 -31.77
CA ALA A 404 4.99 -16.31 -31.91
C ALA A 404 3.52 -15.86 -32.13
N ARG A 405 3.06 -14.80 -31.45
CA ARG A 405 1.73 -14.23 -31.68
C ARG A 405 1.56 -13.63 -33.09
N THR A 406 2.59 -12.98 -33.63
CA THR A 406 2.61 -12.46 -35.01
C THR A 406 2.56 -13.61 -36.02
N GLU A 407 3.41 -14.62 -35.87
CA GLU A 407 3.42 -15.82 -36.73
C GLU A 407 2.05 -16.53 -36.76
N ILE A 408 1.36 -16.63 -35.62
CA ILE A 408 0.01 -17.19 -35.58
C ILE A 408 -0.99 -16.29 -36.31
N ARG A 409 -0.94 -14.97 -36.08
CA ARG A 409 -1.89 -14.02 -36.67
C ARG A 409 -1.76 -13.91 -38.19
N GLU A 410 -0.53 -13.86 -38.68
CA GLU A 410 -0.22 -13.65 -40.10
C GLU A 410 -0.16 -14.99 -40.85
N GLY A 411 0.34 -16.05 -40.20
CA GLY A 411 0.44 -17.37 -40.81
C GLY A 411 -0.89 -18.05 -41.10
N VAL A 412 -1.92 -17.85 -40.26
CA VAL A 412 -3.28 -18.39 -40.48
C VAL A 412 -3.93 -17.88 -41.78
N GLN A 413 -3.46 -16.74 -42.30
CA GLN A 413 -3.96 -16.19 -43.58
C GLN A 413 -3.29 -16.84 -44.81
N ASN A 414 -2.22 -17.61 -44.63
CA ASN A 414 -1.40 -18.16 -45.71
C ASN A 414 -1.46 -19.68 -45.70
N MET A 415 -2.23 -20.27 -46.62
CA MET A 415 -2.32 -21.73 -46.77
C MET A 415 -1.07 -22.31 -47.42
N ILE A 416 -0.63 -23.46 -46.92
CA ILE A 416 0.47 -24.28 -47.46
C ILE A 416 -0.01 -25.71 -47.67
N VAL A 417 0.50 -26.37 -48.72
CA VAL A 417 0.28 -27.81 -48.93
C VAL A 417 1.44 -28.56 -48.31
N VAL A 418 1.13 -29.54 -47.45
CA VAL A 418 2.11 -30.40 -46.77
C VAL A 418 2.00 -31.81 -47.34
N GLU A 419 3.14 -32.40 -47.70
CA GLU A 419 3.27 -33.80 -48.11
C GLU A 419 3.60 -34.66 -46.89
N GLU A 420 2.91 -35.78 -46.72
CA GLU A 420 3.14 -36.76 -45.66
C GLU A 420 3.17 -38.19 -46.22
N GLU A 421 4.21 -38.95 -45.88
CA GLU A 421 4.38 -40.34 -46.32
C GLU A 421 3.64 -41.28 -45.35
N TYR A 422 2.50 -41.83 -45.77
CA TYR A 422 1.71 -42.79 -44.99
C TYR A 422 2.13 -44.22 -45.32
N LEU A 423 2.28 -45.09 -44.32
CA LEU A 423 2.58 -46.53 -44.51
C LEU A 423 1.27 -47.34 -44.44
N GLU A 424 0.91 -48.02 -45.53
CA GLU A 424 -0.39 -48.73 -45.62
C GLU A 424 -0.50 -49.95 -44.69
N ASP A 425 0.62 -50.58 -44.29
CA ASP A 425 0.63 -51.79 -43.43
C ASP A 425 0.35 -51.52 -41.93
N LYS A 426 -0.41 -50.46 -41.61
CA LYS A 426 -0.89 -50.15 -40.25
C LYS A 426 -2.33 -49.65 -40.23
N GLU A 427 -3.25 -50.59 -40.14
CA GLU A 427 -4.62 -50.33 -39.64
C GLU A 427 -4.60 -50.00 -38.13
N SER A 428 -3.54 -50.40 -37.40
CA SER A 428 -3.44 -50.30 -35.92
C SER A 428 -2.93 -48.97 -35.34
N ASP A 429 -2.45 -48.01 -36.14
CA ASP A 429 -2.00 -46.69 -35.59
C ASP A 429 -3.12 -45.64 -35.58
N LEU A 430 -4.29 -45.96 -36.16
CA LEU A 430 -5.53 -45.21 -35.98
C LEU A 430 -6.41 -45.77 -34.85
N GLU A 431 -6.12 -46.95 -34.28
CA GLU A 431 -6.84 -47.47 -33.09
C GLU A 431 -6.72 -46.49 -31.89
N GLY A 432 -5.59 -45.77 -31.77
CA GLY A 432 -5.41 -44.65 -30.83
C GLY A 432 -6.25 -43.39 -31.14
N PHE A 433 -7.07 -43.42 -32.19
CA PHE A 433 -7.98 -42.40 -32.68
C PHE A 433 -9.41 -42.93 -32.94
N ASP A 434 -9.63 -44.24 -33.06
CA ASP A 434 -10.97 -44.84 -33.20
C ASP A 434 -11.58 -45.26 -31.85
N GLU A 435 -10.94 -46.16 -31.09
CA GLU A 435 -11.51 -46.74 -29.84
C GLU A 435 -11.84 -45.66 -28.79
N SER A 436 -11.02 -44.61 -28.73
CA SER A 436 -11.18 -43.48 -27.81
C SER A 436 -12.22 -42.46 -28.26
N TRP A 437 -12.84 -42.63 -29.42
CA TRP A 437 -13.73 -41.64 -30.04
C TRP A 437 -15.13 -42.18 -30.26
N GLU A 438 -15.31 -43.40 -30.79
CA GLU A 438 -16.66 -44.01 -30.85
C GLU A 438 -17.25 -44.18 -29.44
N ALA A 439 -16.42 -44.56 -28.46
CA ALA A 439 -16.84 -44.80 -27.09
C ALA A 439 -17.32 -43.54 -26.33
N ASP A 440 -16.80 -42.35 -26.67
CA ASP A 440 -17.16 -41.09 -25.96
C ASP A 440 -18.53 -40.56 -26.42
N TRP A 441 -18.94 -40.88 -27.65
CA TRP A 441 -20.23 -40.45 -28.22
C TRP A 441 -21.38 -41.37 -27.79
N ALA A 442 -21.15 -42.68 -27.72
CA ALA A 442 -22.16 -43.67 -27.31
C ALA A 442 -22.61 -43.54 -25.83
N LEU A 443 -21.88 -42.79 -25.01
CA LEU A 443 -22.13 -42.64 -23.57
C LEU A 443 -22.99 -41.41 -23.18
N GLN A 444 -23.35 -40.54 -24.12
CA GLN A 444 -24.03 -39.27 -23.78
C GLN A 444 -25.55 -39.24 -24.11
N GLU A 445 -26.08 -40.23 -24.83
CA GLU A 445 -27.49 -40.27 -25.25
C GLU A 445 -28.40 -41.12 -24.32
N SER A 446 -27.88 -41.85 -23.33
CA SER A 446 -28.67 -42.81 -22.52
C SER A 446 -29.64 -42.21 -21.49
N ASP A 447 -29.45 -40.96 -21.08
CA ASP A 447 -29.98 -40.44 -19.81
C ASP A 447 -31.27 -39.60 -19.94
N LYS A 448 -32.11 -39.89 -20.95
CA LYS A 448 -33.44 -39.25 -21.12
C LYS A 448 -34.55 -40.18 -21.67
N GLU A 449 -34.93 -41.20 -20.92
CA GLU A 449 -36.34 -41.64 -20.94
C GLU A 449 -36.72 -42.27 -19.59
N GLY A 450 -37.92 -41.96 -19.07
CA GLY A 450 -38.28 -42.25 -17.68
C GLY A 450 -39.48 -43.17 -17.52
N HIS A 451 -39.31 -44.33 -16.86
CA HIS A 451 -40.44 -45.17 -16.43
C HIS A 451 -40.61 -45.24 -14.91
N ARG A 452 -41.72 -44.68 -14.43
CA ARG A 452 -42.16 -44.69 -13.03
C ARG A 452 -43.11 -45.86 -12.76
N GLN A 453 -42.86 -46.64 -11.71
CA GLN A 453 -43.92 -47.28 -10.94
C GLN A 453 -43.53 -47.49 -9.46
N GLU A 454 -44.51 -47.79 -8.62
CA GLU A 454 -44.46 -47.54 -7.18
C GLU A 454 -44.58 -48.84 -6.37
N THR A 455 -44.04 -48.89 -5.15
CA THR A 455 -44.84 -49.17 -3.94
C THR A 455 -44.07 -49.03 -2.61
N GLU A 456 -44.75 -48.39 -1.65
CA GLU A 456 -44.68 -48.52 -0.18
C GLU A 456 -43.71 -49.60 0.39
N LYS A 457 -42.84 -49.32 1.39
CA LYS A 457 -43.10 -48.90 2.80
C LYS A 457 -41.76 -48.41 3.44
N ALA A 458 -41.67 -47.66 4.54
CA ALA A 458 -42.63 -46.95 5.41
C ALA A 458 -41.87 -45.94 6.35
N LYS A 459 -42.51 -45.52 7.45
CA LYS A 459 -42.05 -44.68 8.59
C LYS A 459 -42.55 -45.33 9.92
N PRO A 460 -42.36 -44.83 11.17
CA PRO A 460 -41.93 -43.48 11.65
C PRO A 460 -40.90 -43.56 12.82
N SER A 461 -40.66 -42.58 13.73
CA SER A 461 -41.33 -41.29 14.06
C SER A 461 -40.43 -40.30 14.83
N LYS A 462 -40.68 -38.99 14.64
CA LYS A 462 -40.91 -38.01 15.73
C LYS A 462 -41.73 -36.80 15.19
N PRO A 463 -42.64 -36.17 15.97
CA PRO A 463 -43.47 -35.02 15.54
C PRO A 463 -42.73 -33.67 15.69
N ASP A 464 -42.99 -32.65 14.86
CA ASP A 464 -44.13 -31.68 14.83
C ASP A 464 -44.19 -30.76 16.08
N ASN A 465 -44.47 -29.45 15.99
CA ASN A 465 -45.23 -28.63 15.01
C ASN A 465 -44.54 -27.24 14.81
N HIS A 466 -44.91 -26.31 13.91
CA HIS A 466 -46.17 -26.09 13.15
C HIS A 466 -45.93 -25.32 11.81
N LEU A 467 -46.87 -25.42 10.85
CA LEU A 467 -46.93 -24.71 9.54
C LEU A 467 -47.47 -23.25 9.68
N LEU A 468 -47.41 -22.29 8.73
CA LEU A 468 -47.54 -22.29 7.23
C LEU A 468 -46.66 -21.19 6.52
N PRO A 469 -46.61 -21.13 5.15
CA PRO A 469 -45.59 -20.39 4.36
C PRO A 469 -46.11 -19.20 3.50
N GLU A 470 -45.19 -18.45 2.85
CA GLU A 470 -45.14 -18.17 1.39
C GLU A 470 -43.91 -17.30 0.99
N LEU A 471 -43.34 -17.55 -0.21
CA LEU A 471 -42.55 -16.70 -1.16
C LEU A 471 -41.58 -15.61 -0.60
N GLY A 472 -40.30 -15.45 -1.01
CA GLY A 472 -39.57 -15.92 -2.21
C GLY A 472 -39.58 -14.86 -3.33
N GLU A 473 -38.46 -14.35 -3.88
CA GLU A 473 -37.02 -14.56 -3.62
C GLU A 473 -36.24 -13.29 -4.10
N GLU A 474 -34.97 -13.09 -3.73
CA GLU A 474 -34.24 -11.80 -3.93
C GLU A 474 -33.21 -11.80 -5.10
N ASP A 475 -32.96 -10.60 -5.64
CA ASP A 475 -31.87 -10.26 -6.60
C ASP A 475 -30.47 -10.31 -5.92
N ASP A 476 -29.29 -10.03 -6.52
CA ASP A 476 -28.96 -9.44 -7.83
C ASP A 476 -27.52 -9.81 -8.28
N VAL A 477 -27.13 -9.42 -9.50
CA VAL A 477 -25.81 -9.58 -10.10
C VAL A 477 -24.86 -8.44 -9.70
N SER A 478 -23.70 -8.76 -9.12
CA SER A 478 -22.69 -7.75 -8.76
C SER A 478 -21.82 -7.30 -9.95
N GLY A 479 -22.05 -6.07 -10.42
CA GLY A 479 -21.23 -5.35 -11.42
C GLY A 479 -20.69 -4.01 -10.91
N TRP A 480 -19.46 -3.67 -11.32
CA TRP A 480 -18.67 -2.53 -10.84
C TRP A 480 -19.36 -1.15 -10.92
N GLY A 481 -19.19 -0.32 -9.88
CA GLY A 481 -19.58 1.09 -9.86
C GLY A 481 -18.67 1.94 -8.95
N LEU A 482 -18.40 3.18 -9.35
CA LEU A 482 -17.57 4.17 -8.61
C LEU A 482 -18.43 5.10 -7.75
N GLY A 483 -17.89 5.61 -6.65
CA GLY A 483 -18.48 6.71 -5.89
C GLY A 483 -17.68 7.10 -4.64
N ASP A 484 -16.98 8.23 -4.69
CA ASP A 484 -16.49 8.93 -3.50
C ASP A 484 -17.67 9.61 -2.76
N ASP A 485 -17.63 9.73 -1.42
CA ASP A 485 -17.34 11.02 -0.75
C ASP A 485 -17.00 10.86 0.76
N LEU A 486 -16.43 11.94 1.31
CA LEU A 486 -15.79 12.17 2.61
C LEU A 486 -16.47 11.70 3.92
N GLY A 487 -15.63 11.45 4.95
CA GLY A 487 -16.03 11.21 6.34
C GLY A 487 -14.87 11.13 7.36
N LEU A 488 -14.21 12.27 7.64
CA LEU A 488 -13.32 12.49 8.82
C LEU A 488 -14.21 12.54 10.11
N ASP A 489 -13.77 12.47 11.38
CA ASP A 489 -12.47 12.60 12.10
C ASP A 489 -12.57 11.82 13.47
N ASP A 490 -11.56 11.48 14.30
CA ASP A 490 -10.07 11.31 14.23
C ASP A 490 -9.55 10.56 15.52
N ASP A 491 -8.26 10.12 15.52
CA ASP A 491 -7.29 9.83 16.63
C ASP A 491 -7.53 8.93 17.89
N GLU A 492 -6.56 8.02 18.20
CA GLU A 492 -5.50 8.22 19.25
C GLU A 492 -4.41 7.09 19.24
N GLU A 493 -3.18 7.40 19.70
CA GLU A 493 -2.00 6.51 19.70
C GLU A 493 -1.68 5.83 21.07
N SER A 494 -0.85 4.78 21.08
CA SER A 494 0.15 4.55 22.17
C SER A 494 1.20 3.48 21.82
N GLU A 495 2.41 3.62 22.38
CA GLU A 495 3.61 2.85 22.02
C GLU A 495 4.04 1.75 23.04
N GLU A 496 5.16 1.09 22.67
CA GLU A 496 6.16 0.40 23.52
C GLU A 496 6.07 -1.12 23.78
N LYS A 497 7.27 -1.69 24.00
CA LYS A 497 7.58 -3.13 24.15
C LYS A 497 8.21 -3.38 25.53
N PRO A 498 8.45 -4.65 25.90
CA PRO A 498 9.86 -5.00 26.10
C PRO A 498 10.32 -6.38 25.55
N GLN A 499 11.64 -6.55 25.59
CA GLN A 499 12.46 -7.72 25.23
C GLN A 499 12.34 -8.89 26.24
N ALA A 500 12.89 -10.11 26.06
CA ALA A 500 13.24 -10.97 24.92
C ALA A 500 13.92 -12.26 25.48
N LYS A 501 13.91 -13.41 24.77
CA LYS A 501 14.93 -14.48 24.89
C LYS A 501 14.84 -15.58 23.81
N GLU A 502 15.90 -16.39 23.72
CA GLU A 502 16.19 -17.34 22.64
C GLU A 502 15.72 -18.80 22.88
N ARG A 503 15.71 -19.57 21.78
CA ARG A 503 16.02 -21.03 21.59
C ARG A 503 14.90 -21.96 21.10
N ARG A 504 15.21 -22.64 19.99
CA ARG A 504 14.66 -23.92 19.49
C ARG A 504 15.61 -25.08 19.95
N PRO A 505 15.34 -26.39 19.70
CA PRO A 505 14.24 -27.01 18.96
C PRO A 505 13.52 -28.23 19.62
N SER A 506 12.32 -28.53 19.13
CA SER A 506 11.61 -29.83 19.16
C SER A 506 10.45 -29.75 18.14
N THR A 507 10.46 -30.37 16.97
CA THR A 507 10.23 -31.81 16.64
C THR A 507 8.78 -32.28 16.80
N THR A 508 8.29 -32.91 15.72
CA THR A 508 7.13 -33.84 15.63
C THR A 508 5.72 -33.27 15.47
N GLY A 509 5.21 -33.35 14.24
CA GLY A 509 4.06 -34.22 13.95
C GLY A 509 2.77 -33.55 13.43
N GLY A 510 2.19 -34.13 12.36
CA GLY A 510 0.73 -34.12 12.15
C GLY A 510 0.17 -33.36 10.94
N GLU A 511 0.55 -33.73 9.71
CA GLU A 511 -0.41 -33.80 8.60
C GLU A 511 -0.20 -35.15 7.89
N ASP A 512 -1.28 -35.92 7.73
CA ASP A 512 -1.18 -37.35 7.40
C ASP A 512 -1.24 -37.63 5.89
N GLU A 513 -0.26 -38.43 5.47
CA GLU A 513 -0.19 -39.13 4.20
C GLU A 513 -1.35 -40.13 4.02
N TRP A 514 -1.96 -40.14 2.84
CA TRP A 514 -2.76 -41.28 2.35
C TRP A 514 -2.40 -41.60 0.89
N GLY A 515 -1.47 -42.56 0.72
CA GLY A 515 -1.50 -43.46 -0.43
C GLY A 515 -2.58 -44.55 -0.23
N ALA A 516 -2.55 -45.69 -0.92
CA ALA A 516 -1.60 -46.17 -1.93
C ALA A 516 -2.33 -47.20 -2.84
N TRP A 517 -1.71 -48.38 -3.05
CA TRP A 517 -2.18 -49.56 -3.81
C TRP A 517 -2.02 -49.48 -5.35
N GLY A 518 -0.97 -50.06 -5.94
CA GLY A 518 0.21 -50.70 -5.33
C GLY A 518 1.13 -51.40 -6.34
N GLU A 519 2.44 -51.24 -6.13
CA GLU A 519 3.44 -52.30 -5.82
C GLU A 519 3.02 -53.78 -6.07
N ASP A 520 3.86 -54.69 -6.55
CA ASP A 520 5.29 -54.63 -6.93
C ASP A 520 5.71 -55.92 -7.69
N LEU A 521 6.99 -56.03 -8.11
CA LEU A 521 7.87 -57.20 -7.81
C LEU A 521 9.30 -57.09 -8.42
N ASP A 522 10.27 -56.74 -7.56
CA ASP A 522 11.61 -57.32 -7.36
C ASP A 522 12.55 -57.68 -8.55
N LEU A 523 13.47 -56.74 -8.85
CA LEU A 523 14.93 -56.77 -8.60
C LEU A 523 15.87 -57.99 -8.88
N ASP A 524 17.16 -57.60 -9.02
CA ASP A 524 18.45 -58.33 -8.96
C ASP A 524 19.00 -59.08 -10.20
N ASP A 525 20.32 -59.07 -10.53
CA ASP A 525 21.43 -58.08 -10.40
C ASP A 525 22.67 -58.52 -11.27
N ILE A 526 23.71 -57.67 -11.39
CA ILE A 526 25.13 -57.93 -11.79
C ILE A 526 25.53 -57.98 -13.30
N ASP A 527 26.02 -56.82 -13.78
CA ASP A 527 27.31 -56.50 -14.49
C ASP A 527 27.99 -57.47 -15.50
N VAL A 528 28.41 -56.95 -16.68
CA VAL A 528 29.81 -56.94 -17.22
C VAL A 528 29.99 -55.93 -18.40
N GLN A 529 30.75 -54.86 -18.14
CA GLN A 529 31.77 -54.11 -18.93
C GLN A 529 31.84 -54.03 -20.51
N GLU A 530 31.85 -52.77 -21.00
CA GLU A 530 32.76 -52.09 -21.99
C GLU A 530 32.92 -52.44 -23.52
N GLU A 531 33.12 -51.33 -24.27
CA GLU A 531 33.46 -51.01 -25.69
C GLU A 531 34.63 -51.79 -26.42
N PRO A 532 35.05 -51.52 -27.71
CA PRO A 532 34.46 -50.73 -28.84
C PRO A 532 34.68 -51.18 -30.34
N LYS A 533 33.86 -50.59 -31.26
CA LYS A 533 34.16 -49.98 -32.61
C LYS A 533 34.87 -50.72 -33.80
N LYS A 534 34.09 -50.97 -34.89
CA LYS A 534 34.38 -50.81 -36.37
C LYS A 534 35.50 -51.66 -37.05
N PRO A 535 35.68 -51.66 -38.40
CA PRO A 535 34.85 -51.26 -39.58
C PRO A 535 34.48 -52.48 -40.49
N VAL A 536 33.89 -52.45 -41.71
CA VAL A 536 34.29 -51.90 -43.05
C VAL A 536 33.10 -51.98 -44.04
N GLN A 537 33.14 -51.25 -45.18
CA GLN A 537 32.08 -51.14 -46.21
C GLN A 537 32.26 -52.05 -47.45
N ALA A 538 31.23 -52.07 -48.33
CA ALA A 538 31.31 -52.25 -49.81
C ALA A 538 31.41 -53.70 -50.36
N VAL A 539 30.96 -54.07 -51.58
CA VAL A 539 30.10 -53.40 -52.61
C VAL A 539 29.51 -54.41 -53.64
N GLN A 540 28.32 -54.10 -54.20
CA GLN A 540 27.72 -54.54 -55.49
C GLN A 540 27.61 -56.03 -55.94
N THR A 541 26.35 -56.42 -56.17
CA THR A 541 25.80 -57.19 -57.33
C THR A 541 26.47 -58.46 -57.87
N SER A 542 25.73 -59.58 -57.85
CA SER A 542 25.41 -60.35 -59.07
C SER A 542 24.26 -61.36 -58.85
N SER A 543 23.53 -61.66 -59.92
CA SER A 543 22.51 -62.72 -60.05
C SER A 543 22.87 -63.55 -61.32
N PRO A 544 22.21 -64.67 -61.68
CA PRO A 544 20.92 -65.20 -61.18
C PRO A 544 20.84 -66.74 -60.99
N LYS A 545 19.60 -67.23 -60.73
CA LYS A 545 19.15 -68.65 -60.63
C LYS A 545 19.42 -69.28 -59.25
N THR A 546 18.52 -70.08 -58.66
CA THR A 546 17.38 -70.83 -59.24
C THR A 546 16.03 -70.60 -58.53
N SER A 547 14.95 -71.00 -59.19
CA SER A 547 13.56 -70.78 -58.76
C SER A 547 13.07 -71.79 -57.71
N LYS A 548 12.45 -71.27 -56.63
CA LYS A 548 11.34 -71.93 -55.93
C LYS A 548 10.23 -70.91 -55.70
N LYS A 549 8.97 -71.35 -55.79
CA LYS A 549 7.82 -70.52 -55.44
C LYS A 549 7.76 -70.36 -53.92
N GLN A 550 7.73 -69.13 -53.45
CA GLN A 550 7.21 -68.75 -52.13
C GLN A 550 6.14 -67.68 -52.36
N ALA A 551 5.17 -67.58 -51.45
CA ALA A 551 4.17 -66.53 -51.54
C ALA A 551 4.83 -65.16 -51.39
N HIS A 552 4.36 -64.17 -52.15
CA HIS A 552 4.65 -62.79 -51.81
C HIS A 552 3.87 -62.47 -50.53
N ALA A 553 4.59 -62.20 -49.44
CA ALA A 553 4.07 -61.24 -48.47
C ALA A 553 3.93 -59.90 -49.20
N PRO A 554 2.93 -59.06 -48.85
CA PRO A 554 2.92 -57.68 -49.32
C PRO A 554 4.22 -56.99 -48.91
N VAL A 555 4.65 -56.06 -49.75
CA VAL A 555 5.62 -55.04 -49.34
C VAL A 555 4.78 -53.82 -49.01
N PRO A 556 4.96 -53.17 -47.84
CA PRO A 556 4.24 -51.95 -47.52
C PRO A 556 4.42 -50.95 -48.64
N ARG A 557 3.31 -50.52 -49.23
CA ARG A 557 3.31 -49.33 -50.06
C ARG A 557 3.29 -48.15 -49.12
N SER A 558 4.22 -47.22 -49.32
CA SER A 558 4.03 -45.88 -48.82
C SER A 558 3.20 -45.09 -49.83
N THR A 559 2.10 -44.51 -49.36
CA THR A 559 1.22 -43.65 -50.15
C THR A 559 1.36 -42.23 -49.62
N ILE A 560 1.82 -41.32 -50.47
CA ILE A 560 1.99 -39.92 -50.13
C ILE A 560 0.61 -39.28 -50.13
N GLN A 561 0.19 -38.76 -48.97
CA GLN A 561 -0.99 -37.92 -48.85
C GLN A 561 -0.58 -36.44 -48.83
N MET A 562 -1.45 -35.59 -49.36
CA MET A 562 -1.32 -34.14 -49.31
C MET A 562 -2.46 -33.56 -48.46
N PHE A 563 -2.16 -32.56 -47.63
CA PHE A 563 -3.17 -31.81 -46.88
C PHE A 563 -2.84 -30.33 -46.79
N THR A 564 -3.86 -29.50 -46.55
CA THR A 564 -3.70 -28.05 -46.42
C THR A 564 -3.52 -27.67 -44.96
N ALA A 565 -2.37 -27.08 -44.63
CA ALA A 565 -2.10 -26.44 -43.34
C ALA A 565 -1.97 -24.91 -43.56
N THR A 566 -1.70 -24.14 -42.51
CA THR A 566 -1.34 -22.72 -42.61
C THR A 566 0.15 -22.52 -42.33
N SER A 567 0.73 -21.40 -42.78
CA SER A 567 2.15 -21.14 -42.51
C SER A 567 2.45 -20.86 -41.03
N ALA A 568 1.41 -20.74 -40.19
CA ALA A 568 1.56 -20.59 -38.74
C ALA A 568 2.21 -21.83 -38.08
N SER A 569 1.95 -23.05 -38.56
CA SER A 569 2.62 -24.26 -38.03
C SER A 569 4.13 -24.24 -38.29
N GLN A 570 4.55 -23.80 -39.48
CA GLN A 570 5.97 -23.66 -39.83
C GLN A 570 6.64 -22.49 -39.09
N GLY A 571 6.05 -21.30 -39.10
CA GLY A 571 6.60 -20.12 -38.42
C GLY A 571 6.75 -20.29 -36.91
N LEU A 572 5.76 -20.92 -36.25
CA LEU A 572 5.83 -21.25 -34.82
C LEU A 572 6.96 -22.25 -34.52
N PHE A 573 7.18 -23.23 -35.41
CA PHE A 573 8.28 -24.18 -35.28
C PHE A 573 9.65 -23.53 -35.48
N GLU A 574 9.78 -22.60 -36.43
CA GLU A 574 11.01 -21.81 -36.63
C GLU A 574 11.33 -20.94 -35.41
N VAL A 575 10.33 -20.30 -34.78
CA VAL A 575 10.51 -19.60 -33.50
C VAL A 575 11.01 -20.55 -32.41
N ILE A 576 10.43 -21.76 -32.29
CA ILE A 576 10.87 -22.78 -31.32
C ILE A 576 12.32 -23.24 -31.58
N GLN A 577 12.69 -23.50 -32.84
CA GLN A 577 14.05 -23.89 -33.21
C GLN A 577 15.07 -22.79 -32.90
N ASN A 578 14.76 -21.53 -33.24
CA ASN A 578 15.64 -20.39 -32.98
C ASN A 578 15.89 -20.20 -31.47
N VAL A 579 14.85 -20.33 -30.64
CA VAL A 579 14.96 -20.23 -29.17
C VAL A 579 15.80 -21.36 -28.58
N LEU A 580 15.68 -22.59 -29.10
CA LEU A 580 16.50 -23.72 -28.66
C LEU A 580 17.95 -23.62 -29.16
N ALA A 581 18.19 -23.04 -30.34
CA ALA A 581 19.54 -22.71 -30.81
C ALA A 581 20.20 -21.65 -29.92
N GLU A 582 19.50 -20.56 -29.60
CA GLU A 582 19.92 -19.52 -28.65
C GLU A 582 20.22 -20.12 -27.25
N ALA A 583 19.35 -21.00 -26.74
CA ALA A 583 19.55 -21.66 -25.45
C ALA A 583 20.73 -22.66 -25.45
N LYS A 584 21.02 -23.31 -26.59
CA LYS A 584 22.21 -24.16 -26.80
C LYS A 584 23.48 -23.32 -26.91
N GLU A 585 23.45 -22.17 -27.59
CA GLU A 585 24.60 -21.28 -27.73
C GLU A 585 25.01 -20.67 -26.38
N LEU A 586 24.05 -20.12 -25.63
CA LEU A 586 24.27 -19.59 -24.27
C LEU A 586 24.89 -20.61 -23.30
N LYS A 587 24.62 -21.91 -23.50
CA LYS A 587 25.17 -22.99 -22.67
C LYS A 587 26.56 -23.45 -23.13
N THR A 588 26.84 -23.41 -24.43
CA THR A 588 28.07 -24.01 -25.01
C THR A 588 29.19 -23.02 -25.31
N ASN A 589 28.87 -21.77 -25.65
CA ASN A 589 29.87 -20.75 -26.00
C ASN A 589 30.55 -20.20 -24.72
N PRO A 590 31.87 -20.38 -24.52
CA PRO A 590 32.57 -19.89 -23.32
C PRO A 590 32.45 -18.37 -23.12
N SER A 591 32.24 -17.62 -24.20
CA SER A 591 32.10 -16.15 -24.19
C SER A 591 30.95 -15.64 -23.32
N TYR A 592 29.92 -16.45 -23.10
CA TYR A 592 28.73 -16.06 -22.31
C TYR A 592 28.75 -16.59 -20.88
N GLN A 593 29.66 -17.52 -20.54
CA GLN A 593 29.71 -18.15 -19.20
C GLN A 593 30.12 -17.15 -18.10
N SER A 594 30.80 -16.06 -18.46
CA SER A 594 31.11 -14.93 -17.58
C SER A 594 30.01 -13.87 -17.47
N THR A 595 28.99 -13.93 -18.31
CA THR A 595 27.94 -12.90 -18.43
C THR A 595 26.78 -13.20 -17.47
N SER A 596 26.12 -12.17 -16.91
CA SER A 596 24.94 -12.34 -16.05
C SER A 596 23.74 -13.01 -16.76
N ILE A 597 23.75 -13.05 -18.09
CA ILE A 597 22.78 -13.76 -18.95
C ILE A 597 23.00 -15.29 -18.94
N ALA A 598 24.13 -15.84 -18.49
CA ALA A 598 24.38 -17.30 -18.50
C ALA A 598 23.25 -18.13 -17.84
N SER A 599 22.63 -17.58 -16.80
CA SER A 599 21.49 -18.19 -16.10
C SER A 599 20.19 -18.30 -16.94
N ALA A 600 20.07 -17.52 -18.02
CA ALA A 600 18.91 -17.49 -18.91
C ALA A 600 18.67 -18.82 -19.64
N ALA A 601 19.75 -19.56 -19.97
CA ALA A 601 19.69 -20.75 -20.81
C ALA A 601 18.68 -21.80 -20.29
N ALA A 602 18.57 -21.99 -18.97
CA ALA A 602 17.61 -22.93 -18.38
C ALA A 602 16.14 -22.53 -18.62
N THR A 603 15.85 -21.22 -18.62
CA THR A 603 14.48 -20.70 -18.82
C THR A 603 14.15 -20.50 -20.30
N LEU A 604 15.15 -20.30 -21.16
CA LEU A 604 14.96 -20.34 -22.62
C LEU A 604 14.67 -21.77 -23.11
N ASN A 605 15.29 -22.80 -22.52
CA ASN A 605 14.95 -24.21 -22.80
C ASN A 605 13.52 -24.61 -22.38
N SER A 606 12.85 -23.88 -21.47
CA SER A 606 11.44 -24.11 -21.12
C SER A 606 10.46 -23.21 -21.88
N LEU A 607 10.95 -22.21 -22.61
CA LEU A 607 10.13 -21.26 -23.36
C LEU A 607 9.32 -21.89 -24.52
N PRO A 608 9.77 -22.93 -25.23
CA PRO A 608 8.94 -23.67 -26.20
C PRO A 608 7.60 -24.17 -25.65
N ASN A 609 7.53 -24.61 -24.39
CA ASN A 609 6.26 -25.00 -23.75
C ASN A 609 5.29 -23.83 -23.59
N LEU A 610 5.83 -22.62 -23.39
CA LEU A 610 5.03 -21.41 -23.30
C LEU A 610 4.61 -20.89 -24.68
N ILE A 611 5.44 -21.09 -25.72
CA ILE A 611 5.07 -20.84 -27.11
C ILE A 611 3.91 -21.76 -27.53
N ILE A 612 4.01 -23.07 -27.24
CA ILE A 612 2.95 -24.05 -27.53
C ILE A 612 1.66 -23.74 -26.75
N SER A 613 1.74 -23.41 -25.46
CA SER A 613 0.53 -23.02 -24.71
C SER A 613 -0.05 -21.67 -25.14
N THR A 614 0.78 -20.74 -25.65
CA THR A 614 0.32 -19.50 -26.30
C THR A 614 -0.44 -19.81 -27.60
N PHE A 615 0.02 -20.74 -28.42
CA PHE A 615 -0.72 -21.24 -29.58
C PHE A 615 -2.08 -21.82 -29.17
N ARG A 616 -2.10 -22.73 -28.18
CA ARG A 616 -3.33 -23.35 -27.66
C ARG A 616 -4.34 -22.36 -27.06
N ALA A 617 -3.88 -21.22 -26.55
CA ALA A 617 -4.71 -20.16 -25.98
C ALA A 617 -5.19 -19.12 -27.01
N LEU A 618 -4.54 -19.02 -28.17
CA LEU A 618 -4.86 -18.06 -29.23
C LEU A 618 -5.50 -18.69 -30.47
N SER A 619 -5.44 -20.02 -30.62
CA SER A 619 -5.97 -20.73 -31.78
C SER A 619 -7.47 -20.48 -31.99
N SER A 620 -8.28 -20.58 -30.93
CA SER A 620 -9.72 -20.29 -30.97
C SER A 620 -10.08 -18.84 -31.29
N ILE A 621 -9.11 -17.91 -31.26
CA ILE A 621 -9.29 -16.49 -31.62
C ILE A 621 -8.93 -16.24 -33.09
N TYR A 622 -7.92 -16.92 -33.63
CA TYR A 622 -7.43 -16.71 -34.99
C TYR A 622 -8.03 -17.67 -36.02
N TYR A 623 -8.34 -18.91 -35.65
CA TYR A 623 -8.99 -19.89 -36.53
C TYR A 623 -10.52 -19.76 -36.45
N GLN A 624 -11.05 -18.63 -36.95
CA GLN A 624 -12.47 -18.29 -36.95
C GLN A 624 -13.00 -17.95 -38.36
N GLY A 625 -14.32 -18.09 -38.55
CA GLY A 625 -15.06 -17.46 -39.65
C GLY A 625 -15.37 -18.35 -40.86
N THR A 626 -14.77 -19.53 -40.99
CA THR A 626 -15.05 -20.51 -42.07
C THR A 626 -15.26 -21.90 -41.46
N LEU A 627 -16.08 -22.76 -42.07
CA LEU A 627 -16.36 -24.09 -41.53
C LEU A 627 -15.13 -25.03 -41.57
N SER A 628 -14.19 -24.76 -42.47
CA SER A 628 -12.88 -25.43 -42.49
C SER A 628 -11.88 -24.87 -41.47
N SER A 629 -12.15 -23.77 -40.75
CA SER A 629 -11.19 -23.18 -39.80
C SER A 629 -10.78 -24.12 -38.65
N PRO A 630 -11.69 -24.92 -38.03
CA PRO A 630 -11.29 -25.93 -37.05
C PRO A 630 -10.49 -27.08 -37.66
N MET A 631 -10.79 -27.46 -38.90
CA MET A 631 -10.08 -28.53 -39.63
C MET A 631 -8.66 -28.09 -40.04
N LEU A 632 -8.48 -26.82 -40.43
CA LEU A 632 -7.17 -26.19 -40.60
C LEU A 632 -6.38 -26.22 -39.29
N LEU A 633 -7.00 -25.91 -38.14
CA LEU A 633 -6.34 -26.01 -36.83
C LEU A 633 -5.90 -27.44 -36.50
N CYS A 634 -6.71 -28.45 -36.79
CA CYS A 634 -6.33 -29.85 -36.64
C CYS A 634 -5.16 -30.24 -37.56
N ASN A 635 -5.15 -29.79 -38.81
CA ASN A 635 -4.04 -29.99 -39.75
C ASN A 635 -2.75 -29.26 -39.33
N ASP A 636 -2.84 -28.03 -38.81
CA ASP A 636 -1.70 -27.29 -38.29
C ASP A 636 -1.13 -27.93 -37.02
N ILE A 637 -1.99 -28.48 -36.16
CA ILE A 637 -1.52 -29.30 -35.02
C ILE A 637 -0.87 -30.59 -35.53
N ARG A 638 -1.42 -31.29 -36.53
CA ARG A 638 -0.80 -32.47 -37.15
C ARG A 638 0.60 -32.15 -37.69
N ASN A 639 0.75 -31.04 -38.42
CA ASN A 639 2.04 -30.60 -38.94
C ASN A 639 3.01 -30.19 -37.80
N LEU A 640 2.54 -29.48 -36.77
CA LEU A 640 3.33 -29.15 -35.59
C LEU A 640 3.82 -30.40 -34.84
N LEU A 641 2.97 -31.40 -34.65
CA LEU A 641 3.34 -32.66 -33.98
C LEU A 641 4.41 -33.42 -34.78
N ARG A 642 4.24 -33.51 -36.10
CA ARG A 642 5.24 -34.09 -37.03
C ARG A 642 6.61 -33.41 -36.94
N LEU A 643 6.64 -32.09 -36.71
CA LEU A 643 7.87 -31.31 -36.55
C LEU A 643 8.44 -31.36 -35.12
N LEU A 644 7.59 -31.41 -34.09
CA LEU A 644 7.98 -31.36 -32.67
C LEU A 644 8.34 -32.73 -32.07
N ASN A 645 7.78 -33.84 -32.57
CA ASN A 645 8.04 -35.17 -32.03
C ASN A 645 9.53 -35.59 -32.11
N PRO A 646 10.25 -35.39 -33.23
CA PRO A 646 11.70 -35.62 -33.28
C PRO A 646 12.48 -34.72 -32.29
N LEU A 647 12.00 -33.50 -32.07
CA LEU A 647 12.63 -32.52 -31.17
C LEU A 647 12.40 -32.85 -29.68
N ALA A 648 11.38 -33.65 -29.36
CA ALA A 648 11.07 -34.11 -28.01
C ALA A 648 12.02 -35.20 -27.48
N GLU A 649 12.86 -35.78 -28.35
CA GLU A 649 14.00 -36.61 -27.94
C GLU A 649 15.13 -35.75 -27.37
N GLU A 650 15.48 -34.65 -28.05
CA GLU A 650 16.48 -33.69 -27.56
C GLU A 650 16.00 -32.86 -26.37
N VAL A 651 14.69 -32.57 -26.31
CA VAL A 651 14.07 -31.69 -25.31
C VAL A 651 12.87 -32.40 -24.66
N PRO A 652 13.10 -33.31 -23.69
CA PRO A 652 12.03 -34.12 -23.07
C PRO A 652 10.93 -33.31 -22.39
N SER A 653 11.20 -32.05 -22.01
CA SER A 653 10.20 -31.14 -21.45
C SER A 653 9.10 -30.74 -22.43
N LEU A 654 9.27 -30.98 -23.74
CA LEU A 654 8.21 -30.77 -24.75
C LEU A 654 7.07 -31.79 -24.64
N LYS A 655 7.33 -33.00 -24.09
CA LYS A 655 6.39 -34.13 -24.19
C LYS A 655 5.01 -33.85 -23.60
N SER A 656 4.93 -33.13 -22.49
CA SER A 656 3.65 -32.71 -21.88
C SER A 656 2.92 -31.61 -22.66
N SER A 657 3.64 -30.79 -23.43
CA SER A 657 3.05 -29.80 -24.34
C SER A 657 2.54 -30.46 -25.64
N ILE A 658 3.18 -31.55 -26.06
CA ILE A 658 2.82 -32.36 -27.22
C ILE A 658 1.52 -33.14 -26.96
N THR A 659 1.42 -33.89 -25.86
CA THR A 659 0.14 -34.55 -25.48
C THR A 659 -0.99 -33.55 -25.23
N SER A 660 -0.64 -32.34 -24.78
CA SER A 660 -1.55 -31.20 -24.65
C SER A 660 -2.00 -30.59 -25.99
N LEU A 661 -1.21 -30.71 -27.06
CA LEU A 661 -1.59 -30.36 -28.43
C LEU A 661 -2.44 -31.45 -29.07
N GLU A 662 -2.04 -32.72 -28.94
CA GLU A 662 -2.80 -33.89 -29.39
C GLU A 662 -4.23 -33.84 -28.85
N SER A 663 -4.39 -33.76 -27.52
CA SER A 663 -5.71 -33.67 -26.86
C SER A 663 -6.51 -32.41 -27.23
N LEU A 664 -5.86 -31.32 -27.67
CA LEU A 664 -6.57 -30.17 -28.27
C LEU A 664 -7.10 -30.52 -29.66
N SER A 665 -6.27 -31.06 -30.54
CA SER A 665 -6.70 -31.51 -31.88
C SER A 665 -7.84 -32.53 -31.80
N LYS A 666 -7.71 -33.52 -30.90
CA LYS A 666 -8.74 -34.53 -30.64
C LYS A 666 -10.08 -33.87 -30.31
N ARG A 667 -10.09 -32.99 -29.29
CA ARG A 667 -11.29 -32.28 -28.86
C ARG A 667 -11.86 -31.37 -29.95
N THR A 668 -11.03 -30.62 -30.67
CA THR A 668 -11.47 -29.66 -31.70
C THR A 668 -12.15 -30.36 -32.87
N TYR A 669 -11.61 -31.48 -33.37
CA TYR A 669 -12.27 -32.27 -34.40
C TYR A 669 -13.60 -32.81 -33.87
N ASN A 670 -13.61 -33.51 -32.73
CA ASN A 670 -14.82 -34.06 -32.13
C ASN A 670 -15.92 -33.01 -32.03
N GLN A 671 -15.64 -31.89 -31.35
CA GLN A 671 -16.61 -30.80 -31.17
C GLN A 671 -17.11 -30.21 -32.50
N THR A 672 -16.29 -30.19 -33.55
CA THR A 672 -16.70 -29.69 -34.86
C THR A 672 -17.63 -30.68 -35.56
N ILE A 673 -17.30 -31.98 -35.56
CA ILE A 673 -18.15 -33.00 -36.17
C ILE A 673 -19.44 -33.20 -35.38
N THR A 674 -19.41 -33.14 -34.04
CA THR A 674 -20.63 -33.21 -33.22
C THR A 674 -21.53 -32.01 -33.52
N ALA A 675 -20.98 -30.79 -33.58
CA ALA A 675 -21.76 -29.60 -33.90
C ALA A 675 -22.39 -29.67 -35.30
N GLU A 676 -21.67 -30.15 -36.32
CA GLU A 676 -22.26 -30.33 -37.65
C GLU A 676 -23.29 -31.47 -37.68
N LYS A 677 -23.08 -32.58 -36.97
CA LYS A 677 -24.09 -33.65 -36.80
C LYS A 677 -25.38 -33.09 -36.18
N THR A 678 -25.27 -32.34 -35.08
CA THR A 678 -26.40 -31.68 -34.42
C THR A 678 -27.10 -30.71 -35.36
N VAL A 679 -26.37 -29.83 -36.07
CA VAL A 679 -27.01 -28.88 -37.01
C VAL A 679 -27.70 -29.58 -38.18
N LEU A 680 -27.20 -30.72 -38.65
CA LEU A 680 -27.88 -31.52 -39.68
C LEU A 680 -29.16 -32.19 -39.15
N HIS A 681 -29.18 -32.60 -37.87
CA HIS A 681 -30.37 -33.14 -37.21
C HIS A 681 -31.40 -32.06 -36.84
N ASP A 682 -30.97 -30.90 -36.33
CA ASP A 682 -31.82 -29.72 -36.09
C ASP A 682 -32.56 -29.27 -37.36
N LEU A 683 -31.93 -29.46 -38.53
CA LEU A 683 -32.54 -29.20 -39.84
C LEU A 683 -33.55 -30.29 -40.24
N LEU A 684 -33.30 -31.58 -39.94
CA LEU A 684 -34.27 -32.66 -40.15
C LEU A 684 -35.51 -32.50 -39.28
N ASP A 685 -35.36 -32.06 -38.03
CA ASP A 685 -36.48 -31.84 -37.10
C ASP A 685 -37.52 -30.83 -37.65
N SER A 686 -37.11 -29.93 -38.56
CA SER A 686 -38.04 -29.01 -39.24
C SER A 686 -39.06 -29.70 -40.16
N ALA A 687 -38.77 -30.93 -40.63
CA ALA A 687 -39.69 -31.78 -41.39
C ALA A 687 -40.71 -32.53 -40.51
N GLN A 688 -40.61 -32.46 -39.17
CA GLN A 688 -41.54 -33.08 -38.22
C GLN A 688 -41.77 -34.58 -38.46
N GLY A 689 -40.70 -35.35 -38.69
CA GLY A 689 -40.78 -36.79 -38.98
C GLY A 689 -41.48 -37.10 -40.30
N PHE A 690 -41.44 -36.16 -41.26
CA PHE A 690 -42.07 -36.25 -42.59
C PHE A 690 -43.57 -36.58 -42.61
N GLN A 691 -44.28 -36.39 -41.48
CA GLN A 691 -45.71 -36.71 -41.38
C GLN A 691 -46.55 -35.78 -42.26
N TYR A 692 -47.48 -36.35 -43.01
CA TYR A 692 -48.35 -35.63 -43.95
C TYR A 692 -47.59 -34.87 -45.05
N CYS A 693 -46.48 -35.42 -45.56
CA CYS A 693 -45.57 -34.77 -46.53
C CYS A 693 -46.20 -34.38 -47.88
N THR A 694 -47.45 -34.77 -48.17
CA THR A 694 -48.23 -34.33 -49.34
C THR A 694 -49.16 -33.14 -49.05
N THR A 695 -49.31 -32.73 -47.78
CA THR A 695 -50.26 -31.70 -47.35
C THR A 695 -49.52 -30.42 -46.98
N SER A 696 -49.87 -29.28 -47.60
CA SER A 696 -49.38 -27.96 -47.18
C SER A 696 -49.94 -27.59 -45.80
N PRO A 697 -49.12 -27.11 -44.83
CA PRO A 697 -47.74 -26.63 -45.00
C PRO A 697 -46.64 -27.70 -44.87
N ASN A 698 -46.94 -28.90 -44.37
CA ASN A 698 -45.93 -29.95 -44.10
C ASN A 698 -45.13 -30.34 -45.35
N MET A 699 -45.78 -30.39 -46.53
CA MET A 699 -45.10 -30.61 -47.82
C MET A 699 -44.00 -29.59 -48.12
N GLU A 700 -44.24 -28.32 -47.81
CA GLU A 700 -43.26 -27.24 -48.00
C GLU A 700 -42.13 -27.39 -46.98
N ALA A 701 -42.45 -27.66 -45.70
CA ALA A 701 -41.46 -27.88 -44.65
C ALA A 701 -40.55 -29.10 -44.88
N CYS A 702 -41.11 -30.23 -45.32
CA CYS A 702 -40.34 -31.43 -45.65
C CYS A 702 -39.34 -31.17 -46.78
N ARG A 703 -39.78 -30.45 -47.82
CA ARG A 703 -38.94 -30.12 -48.97
C ARG A 703 -37.85 -29.10 -48.60
N ASP A 704 -38.22 -28.01 -47.93
CA ASP A 704 -37.29 -26.97 -47.48
C ASP A 704 -36.21 -27.55 -46.55
N ALA A 705 -36.56 -28.53 -45.70
CA ALA A 705 -35.60 -29.27 -44.88
C ALA A 705 -34.57 -30.01 -45.76
N ILE A 706 -35.02 -30.86 -46.69
CA ILE A 706 -34.17 -31.66 -47.58
C ILE A 706 -33.28 -30.78 -48.46
N ASP A 707 -33.83 -29.72 -49.07
CA ASP A 707 -33.07 -28.73 -49.84
C ASP A 707 -31.99 -28.05 -48.97
N THR A 708 -32.31 -27.67 -47.72
CA THR A 708 -31.37 -27.01 -46.80
C THR A 708 -30.27 -27.95 -46.30
N ILE A 709 -30.60 -29.21 -45.96
CA ILE A 709 -29.65 -30.25 -45.54
C ILE A 709 -28.70 -30.57 -46.69
N THR A 710 -29.23 -30.75 -47.90
CA THR A 710 -28.45 -31.03 -49.12
C THR A 710 -27.47 -29.88 -49.39
N GLY A 711 -27.92 -28.62 -49.30
CA GLY A 711 -27.05 -27.45 -49.42
C GLY A 711 -25.98 -27.35 -48.31
N ARG A 712 -26.31 -27.75 -47.06
CA ARG A 712 -25.34 -27.80 -45.96
C ARG A 712 -24.29 -28.90 -46.18
N LEU A 713 -24.69 -30.10 -46.58
CA LEU A 713 -23.77 -31.20 -46.89
C LEU A 713 -22.84 -30.86 -48.08
N GLN A 714 -23.35 -30.24 -49.15
CA GLN A 714 -22.50 -29.74 -50.25
C GLN A 714 -21.47 -28.70 -49.78
N SER A 715 -21.89 -27.82 -48.86
CA SER A 715 -21.01 -26.80 -48.25
C SER A 715 -19.94 -27.42 -47.36
N ILE A 716 -20.27 -28.48 -46.61
CA ILE A 716 -19.33 -29.27 -45.80
C ILE A 716 -18.34 -29.98 -46.73
N GLU A 717 -18.82 -30.76 -47.73
CA GLU A 717 -17.95 -31.47 -48.69
C GLU A 717 -16.93 -30.51 -49.31
N THR A 718 -17.39 -29.39 -49.87
CA THR A 718 -16.52 -28.43 -50.58
C THR A 718 -15.42 -27.87 -49.67
N GLN A 719 -15.73 -27.60 -48.40
CA GLN A 719 -14.80 -27.02 -47.43
C GLN A 719 -13.87 -28.06 -46.78
N PHE A 720 -14.35 -29.27 -46.53
CA PHE A 720 -13.54 -30.35 -45.96
C PHE A 720 -12.61 -30.96 -47.03
N ARG A 721 -13.11 -31.21 -48.23
CA ARG A 721 -12.36 -31.80 -49.36
C ARG A 721 -11.24 -30.92 -49.92
N SER A 722 -11.26 -29.62 -49.62
CA SER A 722 -10.20 -28.67 -49.97
C SER A 722 -9.11 -28.51 -48.88
N VAL A 723 -9.28 -29.12 -47.71
CA VAL A 723 -8.39 -28.98 -46.55
C VAL A 723 -7.87 -30.31 -46.02
N LEU A 724 -8.74 -31.29 -45.80
CA LEU A 724 -8.41 -32.55 -45.14
C LEU A 724 -7.66 -33.53 -46.07
N PRO A 725 -6.76 -34.37 -45.52
CA PRO A 725 -6.24 -35.53 -46.25
C PRO A 725 -7.38 -36.49 -46.68
N PRO A 726 -7.25 -37.25 -47.78
CA PRO A 726 -8.34 -38.06 -48.33
C PRO A 726 -8.98 -39.06 -47.35
N SER A 727 -8.19 -39.69 -46.47
CA SER A 727 -8.72 -40.62 -45.45
C SER A 727 -9.53 -39.91 -44.37
N VAL A 728 -9.01 -38.78 -43.86
CA VAL A 728 -9.69 -37.97 -42.84
C VAL A 728 -10.94 -37.29 -43.40
N TYR A 729 -10.91 -36.89 -44.68
CA TYR A 729 -12.10 -36.43 -45.40
C TYR A 729 -13.18 -37.51 -45.44
N LYS A 730 -12.82 -38.76 -45.78
CA LYS A 730 -13.76 -39.89 -45.80
C LYS A 730 -14.36 -40.12 -44.40
N GLN A 731 -13.53 -40.27 -43.38
CA GLN A 731 -13.99 -40.49 -42.01
C GLN A 731 -14.93 -39.38 -41.51
N ALA A 732 -14.55 -38.10 -41.71
CA ALA A 732 -15.31 -36.95 -41.27
C ALA A 732 -16.65 -36.77 -42.03
N PHE A 733 -16.61 -36.78 -43.37
CA PHE A 733 -17.78 -36.44 -44.17
C PHE A 733 -18.65 -37.65 -44.51
N ILE A 734 -18.05 -38.71 -45.05
CA ILE A 734 -18.78 -39.89 -45.54
C ILE A 734 -19.18 -40.75 -44.35
N ASP A 735 -18.20 -41.17 -43.54
CA ASP A 735 -18.42 -42.21 -42.55
C ASP A 735 -19.15 -41.71 -41.30
N THR A 736 -19.07 -40.40 -41.00
CA THR A 736 -19.79 -39.76 -39.88
C THR A 736 -21.01 -38.95 -40.31
N LEU A 737 -20.81 -37.83 -41.03
CA LEU A 737 -21.87 -36.83 -41.24
C LEU A 737 -22.95 -37.29 -42.25
N LEU A 738 -22.54 -37.82 -43.40
CA LEU A 738 -23.45 -38.31 -44.44
C LEU A 738 -24.18 -39.58 -43.97
N ALA A 739 -23.47 -40.47 -43.28
CA ALA A 739 -24.04 -41.66 -42.64
C ALA A 739 -25.15 -41.29 -41.63
N SER A 740 -24.90 -40.32 -40.75
CA SER A 740 -25.87 -39.94 -39.72
C SER A 740 -27.11 -39.20 -40.25
N VAL A 741 -27.00 -38.50 -41.40
CA VAL A 741 -28.19 -37.97 -42.10
C VAL A 741 -29.00 -39.11 -42.71
N ALA A 742 -28.36 -40.08 -43.35
CA ALA A 742 -29.06 -41.23 -43.91
C ALA A 742 -29.71 -42.14 -42.87
N GLU A 743 -29.04 -42.36 -41.74
CA GLU A 743 -29.59 -43.07 -40.57
C GLU A 743 -30.81 -42.34 -40.01
N ARG A 744 -30.69 -41.04 -39.68
CA ARG A 744 -31.78 -40.26 -39.09
C ARG A 744 -32.99 -40.18 -40.02
N LEU A 745 -32.77 -39.90 -41.31
CA LEU A 745 -33.83 -39.85 -42.31
C LEU A 745 -34.50 -41.22 -42.52
N THR A 746 -33.74 -42.31 -42.48
CA THR A 746 -34.29 -43.67 -42.54
C THR A 746 -35.21 -43.92 -41.34
N ASN A 747 -34.77 -43.58 -40.12
CA ASN A 747 -35.54 -43.78 -38.90
C ASN A 747 -36.80 -42.88 -38.85
N ASP A 748 -36.67 -41.58 -39.17
CA ASP A 748 -37.80 -40.63 -39.20
C ASP A 748 -38.94 -41.08 -40.14
N ILE A 749 -38.62 -41.82 -41.22
CA ILE A 749 -39.61 -42.39 -42.15
C ILE A 749 -40.17 -43.74 -41.66
N LEU A 750 -39.38 -44.53 -40.92
CA LEU A 750 -39.84 -45.80 -40.35
C LEU A 750 -40.83 -45.62 -39.19
N ASP A 751 -40.81 -44.47 -38.51
CA ASP A 751 -41.74 -44.12 -37.44
C ASP A 751 -43.14 -43.67 -37.94
N ILE A 752 -43.40 -43.66 -39.25
CA ILE A 752 -44.71 -43.31 -39.83
C ILE A 752 -45.64 -44.53 -39.87
N GLU A 753 -46.71 -44.53 -39.06
CA GLU A 753 -47.60 -45.70 -38.84
C GLU A 753 -48.31 -46.23 -40.11
N ASP A 754 -48.83 -45.34 -40.95
CA ASP A 754 -49.52 -45.62 -42.22
C ASP A 754 -49.03 -44.58 -43.25
N VAL A 755 -48.64 -45.01 -44.46
CA VAL A 755 -48.11 -44.16 -45.54
C VAL A 755 -48.96 -44.34 -46.80
N SER A 756 -49.51 -43.26 -47.35
CA SER A 756 -50.27 -43.34 -48.61
C SER A 756 -49.39 -43.46 -49.85
N GLU A 757 -49.97 -43.88 -50.99
CA GLU A 757 -49.26 -44.05 -52.27
C GLU A 757 -48.61 -42.73 -52.75
N ASP A 758 -49.31 -41.60 -52.61
CA ASP A 758 -48.79 -40.26 -52.94
C ASP A 758 -47.67 -39.82 -51.97
N GLU A 759 -47.76 -40.16 -50.68
CA GLU A 759 -46.71 -39.87 -49.68
C GLU A 759 -45.47 -40.73 -49.92
N SER A 760 -45.63 -42.02 -50.21
CA SER A 760 -44.53 -42.94 -50.49
C SER A 760 -43.70 -42.48 -51.69
N HIS A 761 -44.35 -42.05 -52.78
CA HIS A 761 -43.67 -41.44 -53.92
C HIS A 761 -42.99 -40.12 -53.55
N THR A 762 -43.65 -39.25 -52.78
CA THR A 762 -43.07 -37.97 -52.34
C THR A 762 -41.81 -38.16 -51.47
N LEU A 763 -41.83 -39.14 -50.55
CA LEU A 763 -40.67 -39.53 -49.74
C LEU A 763 -39.53 -40.10 -50.60
N ALA A 764 -39.84 -40.97 -51.56
CA ALA A 764 -38.85 -41.58 -52.44
C ALA A 764 -38.20 -40.60 -53.44
N ASP A 765 -38.94 -39.56 -53.84
CA ASP A 765 -38.40 -38.44 -54.63
C ASP A 765 -37.49 -37.55 -53.77
N MET A 766 -37.85 -37.23 -52.52
CA MET A 766 -37.00 -36.46 -51.60
C MET A 766 -35.68 -37.19 -51.26
N ILE A 767 -35.72 -38.51 -51.00
CA ILE A 767 -34.48 -39.31 -50.86
C ILE A 767 -33.68 -39.29 -52.17
N GLY A 768 -34.37 -39.22 -53.31
CA GLY A 768 -33.75 -39.15 -54.62
C GLY A 768 -32.98 -37.86 -54.90
N GLU A 769 -33.54 -36.71 -54.51
CA GLU A 769 -32.87 -35.41 -54.64
C GLU A 769 -31.55 -35.39 -53.82
N LEU A 770 -31.52 -36.08 -52.67
CA LEU A 770 -30.32 -36.28 -51.86
C LEU A 770 -29.34 -37.32 -52.46
N GLU A 771 -29.83 -38.48 -52.93
CA GLU A 771 -29.00 -39.54 -53.52
C GLU A 771 -28.32 -39.07 -54.81
N ASP A 772 -29.08 -38.46 -55.71
CA ASP A 772 -28.60 -37.99 -57.00
C ASP A 772 -27.54 -36.88 -56.82
N THR A 773 -27.66 -36.05 -55.77
CA THR A 773 -26.68 -35.02 -55.40
C THR A 773 -25.31 -35.61 -55.00
N PHE A 774 -25.30 -36.71 -54.24
CA PHE A 774 -24.05 -37.36 -53.79
C PHE A 774 -23.69 -38.61 -54.61
N SER A 775 -24.23 -38.69 -55.83
CA SER A 775 -23.97 -39.78 -56.79
C SER A 775 -22.51 -39.87 -57.27
N HIS A 776 -21.72 -38.79 -57.13
CA HIS A 776 -20.29 -38.78 -57.44
C HIS A 776 -19.40 -39.45 -56.38
N LEU A 777 -19.95 -39.81 -55.23
CA LEU A 777 -19.25 -40.64 -54.25
C LEU A 777 -19.27 -42.10 -54.73
N GLU A 778 -18.09 -42.67 -54.92
CA GLU A 778 -17.91 -44.03 -55.44
C GLU A 778 -18.67 -45.05 -54.60
N GLU A 779 -19.21 -46.11 -55.22
CA GLU A 779 -20.02 -47.12 -54.53
C GLU A 779 -19.26 -47.86 -53.40
N GLN A 780 -17.93 -47.94 -53.49
CA GLN A 780 -17.04 -48.50 -52.46
C GLN A 780 -16.75 -47.51 -51.30
N ASN A 781 -17.26 -46.28 -51.40
CA ASN A 781 -17.11 -45.18 -50.45
C ASN A 781 -18.49 -44.66 -50.00
N LYS A 782 -19.43 -45.57 -49.79
CA LYS A 782 -20.75 -45.32 -49.18
C LYS A 782 -20.90 -46.19 -47.93
N THR A 783 -21.47 -45.64 -46.86
CA THR A 783 -21.68 -46.36 -45.60
C THR A 783 -22.86 -47.32 -45.66
N ARG A 784 -22.93 -48.24 -44.69
CA ARG A 784 -24.05 -49.15 -44.49
C ARG A 784 -25.38 -48.39 -44.47
N ASP A 785 -25.47 -47.33 -43.69
CA ASP A 785 -26.74 -46.65 -43.41
C ASP A 785 -27.18 -45.73 -44.57
N TRP A 786 -26.21 -45.22 -45.36
CA TRP A 786 -26.49 -44.68 -46.70
C TRP A 786 -27.01 -45.76 -47.66
N GLY A 787 -26.48 -46.98 -47.59
CA GLY A 787 -27.01 -48.15 -48.29
C GLY A 787 -28.44 -48.51 -47.88
N ARG A 788 -28.74 -48.48 -46.58
CA ARG A 788 -30.09 -48.68 -46.02
C ARG A 788 -31.07 -47.61 -46.55
N MET A 789 -30.68 -46.33 -46.55
CA MET A 789 -31.51 -45.25 -47.10
C MET A 789 -31.83 -45.44 -48.61
N ILE A 790 -30.86 -45.86 -49.42
CA ILE A 790 -31.09 -46.18 -50.84
C ILE A 790 -32.02 -47.40 -50.99
N ALA A 791 -31.90 -48.41 -50.11
CA ALA A 791 -32.82 -49.53 -50.10
C ALA A 791 -34.25 -49.10 -49.71
N LEU A 792 -34.40 -48.17 -48.75
CA LEU A 792 -35.70 -47.58 -48.40
C LEU A 792 -36.31 -46.84 -49.60
N ARG A 793 -35.56 -45.98 -50.31
CA ARG A 793 -36.02 -45.31 -51.56
C ARG A 793 -36.62 -46.30 -52.56
N LYS A 794 -35.97 -47.46 -52.74
CA LYS A 794 -36.43 -48.53 -53.64
C LYS A 794 -37.66 -49.27 -53.14
N MET A 795 -37.83 -49.42 -51.82
CA MET A 795 -39.03 -50.01 -51.23
C MET A 795 -40.24 -49.06 -51.31
N LEU A 796 -40.05 -47.77 -51.02
CA LEU A 796 -41.08 -46.74 -51.13
C LEU A 796 -41.64 -46.60 -52.57
N ASN A 797 -40.79 -46.70 -53.58
CA ASN A 797 -41.18 -46.70 -55.00
C ASN A 797 -41.51 -48.09 -55.57
N GLY A 798 -41.50 -49.16 -54.75
CA GLY A 798 -41.56 -50.55 -55.21
C GLY A 798 -42.86 -51.26 -54.89
N THR A 799 -43.33 -52.13 -55.79
CA THR A 799 -44.44 -53.05 -55.47
C THR A 799 -43.97 -54.19 -54.55
N MET A 800 -44.91 -54.85 -53.86
CA MET A 800 -44.62 -56.07 -53.07
C MET A 800 -43.81 -57.14 -53.83
N ALA A 801 -43.96 -57.23 -55.15
CA ALA A 801 -43.22 -58.18 -55.97
C ALA A 801 -41.75 -57.77 -56.16
N GLU A 802 -41.46 -56.47 -56.25
CA GLU A 802 -40.12 -55.91 -56.38
C GLU A 802 -39.39 -55.88 -55.04
N ILE A 803 -40.09 -55.58 -53.94
CA ILE A 803 -39.54 -55.73 -52.57
C ILE A 803 -39.17 -57.20 -52.30
N MET A 804 -40.00 -58.15 -52.72
CA MET A 804 -39.66 -59.58 -52.68
C MET A 804 -38.50 -59.95 -53.63
N ALA A 805 -38.30 -59.26 -54.76
CA ALA A 805 -37.12 -59.46 -55.60
C ALA A 805 -35.85 -58.98 -54.87
N MET A 806 -35.86 -57.76 -54.30
CA MET A 806 -34.75 -57.21 -53.51
C MET A 806 -34.35 -58.13 -52.34
N LEU A 807 -35.32 -58.74 -51.65
CA LEU A 807 -35.10 -59.71 -50.58
C LEU A 807 -34.39 -60.99 -51.05
N ASN A 808 -34.72 -61.47 -52.26
CA ASN A 808 -34.09 -62.65 -52.87
C ASN A 808 -32.73 -62.34 -53.52
N GLU A 809 -32.49 -61.08 -53.91
CA GLU A 809 -31.25 -60.60 -54.54
C GLU A 809 -30.19 -60.12 -53.53
N GLY A 810 -30.47 -60.17 -52.22
CA GLY A 810 -29.53 -59.79 -51.15
C GLY A 810 -29.46 -58.29 -50.85
N MET A 811 -30.24 -57.45 -51.55
CA MET A 811 -30.22 -55.99 -51.36
C MET A 811 -30.80 -55.49 -50.02
N LEU A 812 -31.25 -56.41 -49.15
CA LEU A 812 -31.82 -56.12 -47.84
C LEU A 812 -31.06 -56.82 -46.68
N GLU A 813 -29.80 -57.24 -46.89
CA GLU A 813 -29.01 -57.92 -45.84
C GLU A 813 -28.77 -57.04 -44.58
N ASP A 814 -28.62 -55.72 -44.74
CA ASP A 814 -28.47 -54.75 -43.65
C ASP A 814 -29.79 -54.37 -42.93
N TRP A 815 -30.90 -55.02 -43.27
CA TRP A 815 -32.21 -54.77 -42.66
C TRP A 815 -32.64 -55.88 -41.72
N ASP A 816 -33.36 -55.54 -40.66
CA ASP A 816 -33.96 -56.52 -39.78
C ASP A 816 -35.38 -56.91 -40.19
N ALA A 817 -35.71 -58.18 -39.94
CA ALA A 817 -37.01 -58.73 -40.31
C ALA A 817 -38.18 -58.11 -39.54
N ALA A 818 -37.92 -57.37 -38.44
CA ALA A 818 -38.93 -56.51 -37.81
C ALA A 818 -39.19 -55.28 -38.68
N GLU A 819 -38.17 -54.44 -38.91
CA GLU A 819 -38.21 -53.22 -39.72
C GLU A 819 -38.89 -53.44 -41.08
N LEU A 820 -38.47 -54.48 -41.83
CA LEU A 820 -39.05 -54.80 -43.13
C LEU A 820 -40.55 -55.15 -43.06
N LYS A 821 -41.00 -55.75 -41.96
CA LYS A 821 -42.42 -56.04 -41.73
C LYS A 821 -43.20 -54.78 -41.33
N ASP A 822 -42.56 -53.80 -40.71
CA ASP A 822 -43.18 -52.53 -40.36
C ASP A 822 -43.29 -51.60 -41.57
N VAL A 823 -42.25 -51.49 -42.40
CA VAL A 823 -42.30 -50.87 -43.75
C VAL A 823 -43.48 -51.41 -44.57
N ILE A 824 -43.66 -52.73 -44.60
CA ILE A 824 -44.71 -53.39 -45.41
C ILE A 824 -46.10 -53.27 -44.76
N ARG A 825 -46.20 -52.97 -43.46
CA ARG A 825 -47.47 -52.60 -42.82
C ARG A 825 -47.89 -51.20 -43.24
N ALA A 826 -46.98 -50.22 -43.13
CA ALA A 826 -47.24 -48.82 -43.42
C ALA A 826 -47.54 -48.57 -44.90
N LEU A 827 -46.80 -49.21 -45.82
CA LEU A 827 -46.95 -49.00 -47.27
C LEU A 827 -48.13 -49.71 -47.94
N PHE A 828 -48.72 -50.73 -47.31
CA PHE A 828 -49.71 -51.58 -47.99
C PHE A 828 -50.90 -51.95 -47.11
N ALA A 829 -52.11 -51.75 -47.64
CA ALA A 829 -53.36 -52.20 -47.01
C ALA A 829 -53.43 -53.74 -46.84
N ASP A 830 -54.22 -54.19 -45.85
CA ASP A 830 -54.29 -55.61 -45.50
C ASP A 830 -54.88 -56.48 -46.62
N SER A 831 -54.06 -57.42 -47.09
CA SER A 831 -54.35 -58.29 -48.23
C SER A 831 -53.62 -59.62 -48.06
N ASP A 832 -54.11 -60.67 -48.74
CA ASP A 832 -53.50 -61.99 -48.66
C ASP A 832 -52.07 -62.02 -49.24
N MET A 833 -51.76 -61.15 -50.21
CA MET A 833 -50.39 -60.93 -50.69
C MET A 833 -49.50 -60.29 -49.61
N ARG A 834 -49.98 -59.24 -48.91
CA ARG A 834 -49.23 -58.65 -47.79
C ARG A 834 -48.88 -59.71 -46.75
N ARG A 835 -49.87 -60.49 -46.33
CA ARG A 835 -49.69 -61.57 -45.33
C ARG A 835 -48.70 -62.63 -45.80
N TRP A 836 -48.73 -63.02 -47.07
CA TRP A 836 -47.76 -63.97 -47.63
C TRP A 836 -46.33 -63.41 -47.66
N VAL A 837 -46.12 -62.16 -48.08
CA VAL A 837 -44.81 -61.49 -48.07
C VAL A 837 -44.25 -61.42 -46.65
N MET A 838 -45.08 -61.06 -45.67
CA MET A 838 -44.70 -60.99 -44.26
C MET A 838 -44.26 -62.37 -43.72
N GLU A 839 -44.94 -63.45 -44.11
CA GLU A 839 -44.53 -64.83 -43.78
C GLU A 839 -43.19 -65.20 -44.44
N GLN A 840 -42.94 -64.77 -45.70
CA GLN A 840 -41.64 -64.98 -46.36
C GLN A 840 -40.52 -64.22 -45.65
N ILE A 841 -40.75 -62.99 -45.18
CA ILE A 841 -39.76 -62.21 -44.40
C ILE A 841 -39.49 -62.86 -43.04
N ASP A 842 -40.52 -63.40 -42.38
CA ASP A 842 -40.30 -64.21 -41.17
C ASP A 842 -39.47 -65.49 -41.47
N HIS A 843 -39.64 -66.13 -42.62
CA HIS A 843 -38.77 -67.25 -43.04
C HIS A 843 -37.34 -66.80 -43.37
N TRP A 844 -37.16 -65.68 -44.07
CA TRP A 844 -35.85 -65.09 -44.39
C TRP A 844 -35.09 -64.70 -43.12
N GLY A 845 -35.72 -63.96 -42.20
CA GLY A 845 -35.09 -63.54 -40.93
C GLY A 845 -34.69 -64.71 -40.03
N ARG A 846 -35.51 -65.77 -39.98
CA ARG A 846 -35.15 -67.02 -39.27
C ARG A 846 -33.95 -67.73 -39.92
N ASN A 847 -33.80 -67.65 -41.23
CA ASN A 847 -32.62 -68.18 -41.93
C ASN A 847 -31.37 -67.30 -41.73
N LYS A 848 -31.53 -65.95 -41.70
CA LYS A 848 -30.46 -64.98 -41.39
C LYS A 848 -29.84 -65.29 -40.02
N VAL A 849 -30.66 -65.38 -38.97
CA VAL A 849 -30.23 -65.72 -37.60
C VAL A 849 -29.71 -67.16 -37.50
N GLY A 850 -30.29 -68.10 -38.26
CA GLY A 850 -29.81 -69.49 -38.32
C GLY A 850 -28.47 -69.70 -39.05
N GLY A 851 -27.92 -68.65 -39.70
CA GLY A 851 -26.69 -68.70 -40.49
C GLY A 851 -25.43 -68.20 -39.78
N HIS A 852 -25.49 -67.87 -38.48
CA HIS A 852 -24.37 -67.38 -37.67
C HIS A 852 -24.15 -68.26 -36.42
N GLY A 853 -23.93 -69.56 -36.64
CA GLY A 853 -23.59 -70.56 -35.60
C GLY A 853 -22.55 -71.56 -36.07
#